data_AF-A0A948GZI2-F1
#
_entry.id   AF-A0A948GZI2-F1
#
_cell.length_a   1.000
_cell.length_b   1.000
_cell.length_c   1.000
_cell.angle_alpha   90.00
_cell.angle_beta   90.00
_cell.angle_gamma   90.00
#
_symmetry.space_group_name_H-M   'P 1'
#
loop_
_entity.id
_entity.type
_entity.pdbx_description
1 polymer ?
#
loop_
_entity_poly.entity_id
_entity_poly.type
_entity_poly.pdbx_seq_one_letter_code
_entity_poly.pdbx_strand_id
1 'polypeptide(L)'
;MIQKANFKENSTWYKDAIIYEVHVKTFFDSNQDGIGDFKGLTSKLEYIRSLGATVVWLLPFYPSPLKDDGYDISDYFNIHPDYGTLRDFKEFLSQAHRQGMRVITELVLNHTSREHMWFQRAIRAEKGSVLRDFYVWSDTTDKYKDARIIFKDFETSNWAWDPVAQAYYWHRFYSHQPDLNFDNSYLQKTMLRVVDFWLKLGVDGVRLDAVPYLFEREGTNCENLPETHAFLKKLRAHVESKFKDKMLLAEANQWPEDAAVYFGSGDECHMAFHFPLMPRMFMAIQMEDSFPIADILRVTPSIPESCQWALFLRNHDELTLEMVTDEERDYMYRAFAQDPKAKINLGIRRRLAPLLGNNRRKIELLNILLFSLPGTPVLYYGDELGMGDNYYLGDRNGVRTPMQWSPDRNAGFSKANPQQLYLPVIVEPEYHYEGLNVENQERNLSSSLWWMRRVIAMRKKCNAFSHGGIDLLSCNNPKVLSFARHYQEEIIIVVANLSRFAQAASIEMPQYDGYLPFEVFSENTFPLINKNPYVLTLGPHSHYWLKIKKGENIQSVLLGQEISLECSQDEWKLAIGDQFKHALESILSDYIKTCRWFGSKSRIIRNCKIIEDAVYSSGLAWFHILLLELSYNDGTPETYCVPLGLRLKSEAVELLEKNPKAVIATVRMGTEQEGILFDGMYDEELRYGLLAGITQRKRIKGSKGFFSCVPTKILKDNLSDVEEIKTSQVMQAEQSNTSVVFSRKSILKLYRRLDQGINPEEEILNALTHFGQAEGVPPLLGAIEYYGQGTEPVTVAMLQGFIENTSDAWIYAL
;
A
#
# COMPACT_ATOMS: atom_id res chain seq x y z
N MET A 1 -10.88 16.68 25.45
CA MET A 1 -9.61 15.94 25.46
C MET A 1 -9.67 14.97 24.31
N ILE A 2 -8.75 15.06 23.35
CA ILE A 2 -8.64 14.08 22.25
C ILE A 2 -8.19 12.77 22.88
N GLN A 3 -8.91 11.67 22.62
CA GLN A 3 -8.52 10.34 23.08
C GLN A 3 -7.15 10.04 22.46
N LYS A 4 -6.11 9.81 23.29
CA LYS A 4 -4.75 9.52 22.78
C LYS A 4 -4.84 8.31 21.86
N ALA A 5 -4.56 8.51 20.58
CA ALA A 5 -4.46 7.41 19.63
C ALA A 5 -3.34 6.47 20.06
N ASN A 6 -3.63 5.16 19.99
CA ASN A 6 -2.73 4.11 20.47
C ASN A 6 -1.70 3.75 19.38
N PHE A 7 -0.98 4.76 18.87
CA PHE A 7 0.20 4.50 18.04
C PHE A 7 1.25 3.82 18.93
N LYS A 8 1.89 2.74 18.44
CA LYS A 8 3.10 2.23 19.10
C LYS A 8 4.13 3.36 19.12
N GLU A 9 4.73 3.62 20.29
CA GLU A 9 5.83 4.59 20.41
C GLU A 9 6.91 4.19 19.40
N ASN A 10 7.17 5.07 18.43
CA ASN A 10 8.14 4.87 17.36
C ASN A 10 8.65 6.24 16.94
N SER A 11 9.86 6.58 17.38
CA SER A 11 10.50 7.87 17.14
C SER A 11 10.85 8.14 15.67
N THR A 12 10.86 7.11 14.81
CA THR A 12 11.21 7.22 13.38
C THR A 12 10.07 6.80 12.46
N TRP A 13 8.83 6.92 12.93
CA TRP A 13 7.64 6.48 12.21
C TRP A 13 7.50 7.03 10.78
N TYR A 14 8.06 8.21 10.54
CA TYR A 14 8.03 8.89 9.25
C TYR A 14 8.83 8.13 8.18
N LYS A 15 9.76 7.25 8.55
CA LYS A 15 10.49 6.40 7.60
C LYS A 15 9.63 5.36 6.90
N ASP A 16 8.60 4.87 7.59
CA ASP A 16 7.64 3.88 7.08
C ASP A 16 6.39 4.51 6.49
N ALA A 17 6.33 5.85 6.44
CA ALA A 17 5.16 6.56 6.00
C ALA A 17 4.93 6.42 4.49
N ILE A 18 3.66 6.59 4.11
CA ILE A 18 3.23 6.93 2.76
C ILE A 18 2.45 8.22 2.92
N ILE A 19 3.02 9.32 2.45
CA ILE A 19 2.47 10.66 2.65
C ILE A 19 1.55 11.00 1.47
N TYR A 20 0.37 11.53 1.76
CA TYR A 20 -0.58 11.99 0.75
C TYR A 20 -0.81 13.49 0.93
N GLU A 21 -0.29 14.26 -0.02
CA GLU A 21 -0.39 15.72 -0.11
C GLU A 21 -1.77 16.10 -0.64
N VAL A 22 -2.52 16.87 0.15
CA VAL A 22 -3.89 17.25 -0.18
C VAL A 22 -4.19 18.70 0.18
N HIS A 23 -4.98 19.35 -0.66
CA HIS A 23 -5.52 20.68 -0.38
C HIS A 23 -6.98 20.57 0.07
N VAL A 24 -7.29 21.04 1.29
CA VAL A 24 -8.66 21.03 1.84
C VAL A 24 -9.68 21.61 0.86
N LYS A 25 -9.35 22.78 0.28
CA LYS A 25 -10.18 23.54 -0.65
C LYS A 25 -10.64 22.78 -1.90
N THR A 26 -9.88 21.80 -2.36
CA THR A 26 -10.11 21.15 -3.66
C THR A 26 -10.32 19.65 -3.52
N PHE A 27 -10.40 19.12 -2.30
CA PHE A 27 -10.58 17.69 -2.09
C PHE A 27 -12.05 17.26 -2.05
N PHE A 28 -12.89 17.85 -1.19
CA PHE A 28 -14.34 17.57 -1.17
C PHE A 28 -15.12 18.67 -0.45
N ASP A 29 -16.18 19.16 -1.07
CA ASP A 29 -17.09 20.18 -0.53
C ASP A 29 -18.31 19.50 0.12
N SER A 30 -18.49 19.70 1.43
CA SER A 30 -19.59 19.10 2.20
C SER A 30 -20.79 20.02 2.39
N ASN A 31 -20.62 21.34 2.27
CA ASN A 31 -21.64 22.34 2.56
C ASN A 31 -22.29 22.93 1.28
N GLN A 32 -21.76 22.58 0.10
CA GLN A 32 -22.23 22.92 -1.24
C GLN A 32 -22.03 24.41 -1.59
N ASP A 33 -21.01 25.07 -1.06
CA ASP A 33 -20.65 26.45 -1.41
C ASP A 33 -19.65 26.56 -2.58
N GLY A 34 -19.11 25.43 -3.05
CA GLY A 34 -18.13 25.36 -4.15
C GLY A 34 -16.67 25.27 -3.69
N ILE A 35 -16.42 25.23 -2.38
CA ILE A 35 -15.11 25.16 -1.74
C ILE A 35 -15.05 23.92 -0.86
N GLY A 36 -13.95 23.17 -0.95
CA GLY A 36 -13.71 22.03 -0.08
C GLY A 36 -13.40 22.44 1.36
N ASP A 37 -13.85 21.62 2.31
CA ASP A 37 -13.82 21.95 3.75
C ASP A 37 -13.38 20.75 4.62
N PHE A 38 -13.08 21.00 5.90
CA PHE A 38 -12.58 19.94 6.80
C PHE A 38 -13.58 18.81 7.06
N LYS A 39 -14.90 19.08 7.07
CA LYS A 39 -15.91 18.02 7.21
C LYS A 39 -15.94 17.16 5.94
N GLY A 40 -15.79 17.80 4.79
CA GLY A 40 -15.67 17.14 3.52
C GLY A 40 -14.45 16.23 3.46
N LEU A 41 -13.27 16.74 3.80
CA LEU A 41 -12.04 15.95 3.90
C LEU A 41 -12.18 14.80 4.91
N THR A 42 -12.80 15.04 6.07
CA THR A 42 -13.07 13.99 7.08
C THR A 42 -13.89 12.84 6.50
N SER A 43 -14.90 13.14 5.68
CA SER A 43 -15.75 12.13 5.03
C SER A 43 -14.99 11.25 4.01
N LYS A 44 -13.84 11.72 3.53
CA LYS A 44 -13.01 11.05 2.53
C LYS A 44 -11.75 10.39 3.10
N LEU A 45 -11.56 10.42 4.43
CA LEU A 45 -10.43 9.74 5.09
C LEU A 45 -10.36 8.24 4.76
N GLU A 46 -11.51 7.57 4.62
CA GLU A 46 -11.54 6.14 4.26
C GLU A 46 -10.95 5.88 2.86
N TYR A 47 -11.11 6.81 1.91
CA TYR A 47 -10.48 6.70 0.60
C TYR A 47 -8.95 6.80 0.70
N ILE A 48 -8.45 7.78 1.46
CA ILE A 48 -7.01 7.97 1.67
C ILE A 48 -6.40 6.74 2.37
N ARG A 49 -7.11 6.21 3.38
CA ARG A 49 -6.71 4.99 4.09
C ARG A 49 -6.69 3.77 3.16
N SER A 50 -7.72 3.59 2.34
CA SER A 50 -7.84 2.45 1.42
C SER A 50 -6.83 2.52 0.25
N LEU A 51 -6.41 3.72 -0.16
CA LEU A 51 -5.25 3.91 -1.03
C LEU A 51 -3.97 3.34 -0.41
N GLY A 52 -3.88 3.36 0.92
CA GLY A 52 -2.73 2.88 1.70
C GLY A 52 -1.83 4.00 2.20
N ALA A 53 -2.23 5.27 2.09
CA ALA A 53 -1.53 6.36 2.75
C ALA A 53 -1.61 6.19 4.28
N THR A 54 -0.54 6.56 4.98
CA THR A 54 -0.47 6.53 6.45
C THR A 54 -0.37 7.91 7.05
N VAL A 55 -0.18 8.94 6.22
CA VAL A 55 -0.05 10.33 6.62
C VAL A 55 -0.79 11.22 5.64
N VAL A 56 -1.57 12.15 6.15
CA VAL A 56 -2.17 13.25 5.38
C VAL A 56 -1.31 14.49 5.58
N TRP A 57 -0.73 15.02 4.51
CA TRP A 57 -0.08 16.32 4.52
C TRP A 57 -1.05 17.36 3.95
N LEU A 58 -1.43 18.31 4.79
CA LEU A 58 -2.32 19.41 4.43
C LEU A 58 -1.51 20.61 3.95
N LEU A 59 -1.85 21.11 2.76
CA LEU A 59 -1.47 22.47 2.30
C LEU A 59 -2.05 23.56 3.22
N PRO A 60 -1.63 24.85 3.11
CA PRO A 60 -2.05 25.87 4.05
C PRO A 60 -3.58 26.00 4.14
N PHE A 61 -4.08 25.96 5.37
CA PHE A 61 -5.51 26.08 5.69
C PHE A 61 -5.82 27.25 6.63
N TYR A 62 -4.84 28.13 6.84
CA TYR A 62 -4.92 29.30 7.69
C TYR A 62 -5.73 30.41 7.03
N PRO A 63 -6.31 31.36 7.79
CA PRO A 63 -6.80 32.62 7.24
C PRO A 63 -5.74 33.30 6.38
N SER A 64 -6.11 33.63 5.16
CA SER A 64 -5.23 34.19 4.13
C SER A 64 -6.13 34.90 3.11
N PRO A 65 -5.66 35.96 2.41
CA PRO A 65 -6.38 36.52 1.27
C PRO A 65 -6.25 35.67 0.00
N LEU A 66 -5.55 34.52 0.08
CA LEU A 66 -5.35 33.51 -0.97
C LEU A 66 -4.68 34.05 -2.23
N LYS A 67 -3.82 35.08 -2.11
CA LYS A 67 -3.09 35.64 -3.26
C LYS A 67 -1.93 34.74 -3.68
N ASP A 68 -1.42 33.95 -2.74
CA ASP A 68 -0.54 32.80 -3.00
C ASP A 68 -1.18 31.52 -2.42
N ASP A 69 -2.49 31.38 -2.64
CA ASP A 69 -3.27 30.18 -2.36
C ASP A 69 -3.26 29.68 -0.90
N GLY A 70 -2.89 30.55 0.05
CA GLY A 70 -2.82 30.23 1.48
C GLY A 70 -1.42 30.34 2.08
N TYR A 71 -0.37 30.42 1.28
CA TYR A 71 1.01 30.62 1.75
C TYR A 71 1.22 32.03 2.30
N ASP A 72 0.43 33.01 1.86
CA ASP A 72 0.30 34.33 2.45
C ASP A 72 -0.61 34.31 3.69
N ILE A 73 -0.10 33.80 4.81
CA ILE A 73 -0.85 33.64 6.07
C ILE A 73 -1.14 34.99 6.75
N SER A 74 -2.41 35.22 7.13
CA SER A 74 -2.86 36.40 7.88
C SER A 74 -3.16 36.14 9.37
N ASP A 75 -3.34 34.86 9.76
CA ASP A 75 -3.44 34.42 11.16
C ASP A 75 -2.98 32.95 11.30
N TYR A 76 -1.90 32.71 12.04
CA TYR A 76 -1.36 31.37 12.27
C TYR A 76 -2.18 30.48 13.23
N PHE A 77 -3.12 31.03 13.99
CA PHE A 77 -3.78 30.34 15.11
C PHE A 77 -5.21 29.90 14.82
N ASN A 78 -5.66 30.08 13.58
CA ASN A 78 -7.04 29.83 13.20
C ASN A 78 -7.14 29.10 11.86
N ILE A 79 -8.37 28.75 11.47
CA ILE A 79 -8.70 28.09 10.21
C ILE A 79 -9.33 29.11 9.27
N HIS A 80 -9.01 29.04 7.98
CA HIS A 80 -9.66 29.87 6.95
C HIS A 80 -11.18 29.67 7.02
N PRO A 81 -12.00 30.74 7.03
CA PRO A 81 -13.45 30.63 7.21
C PRO A 81 -14.12 29.64 6.24
N ASP A 82 -13.69 29.64 4.98
CA ASP A 82 -14.24 28.75 3.94
C ASP A 82 -13.92 27.26 4.18
N TYR A 83 -12.88 26.94 4.96
CA TYR A 83 -12.51 25.54 5.25
C TYR A 83 -13.19 25.00 6.53
N GLY A 84 -13.91 25.87 7.26
CA GLY A 84 -14.58 25.55 8.52
C GLY A 84 -13.92 26.18 9.73
N THR A 85 -14.02 25.51 10.88
CA THR A 85 -13.56 26.05 12.17
C THR A 85 -12.43 25.23 12.79
N LEU A 86 -11.77 25.78 13.81
CA LEU A 86 -10.81 25.03 14.62
C LEU A 86 -11.43 23.77 15.28
N ARG A 87 -12.74 23.74 15.48
CA ARG A 87 -13.45 22.55 15.96
C ARG A 87 -13.51 21.47 14.88
N ASP A 88 -13.80 21.85 13.64
CA ASP A 88 -13.85 20.92 12.51
C ASP A 88 -12.47 20.32 12.24
N PHE A 89 -11.41 21.12 12.33
CA PHE A 89 -10.02 20.62 12.27
C PHE A 89 -9.71 19.60 13.37
N LYS A 90 -10.11 19.86 14.63
CA LYS A 90 -9.91 18.91 15.74
C LYS A 90 -10.67 17.60 15.53
N GLU A 91 -11.86 17.66 14.95
CA GLU A 91 -12.62 16.46 14.58
C GLU A 91 -11.91 15.68 13.48
N PHE A 92 -11.50 16.35 12.40
CA PHE A 92 -10.70 15.76 11.33
C PHE A 92 -9.46 15.05 11.88
N LEU A 93 -8.68 15.73 12.72
CA LEU A 93 -7.48 15.19 13.34
C LEU A 93 -7.79 13.95 14.19
N SER A 94 -8.85 14.01 15.01
CA SER A 94 -9.26 12.86 15.80
C SER A 94 -9.69 11.67 14.94
N GLN A 95 -10.38 11.91 13.83
CA GLN A 95 -10.84 10.85 12.93
C GLN A 95 -9.68 10.23 12.13
N ALA A 96 -8.75 11.04 11.65
CA ALA A 96 -7.53 10.57 10.99
C ALA A 96 -6.74 9.66 11.94
N HIS A 97 -6.53 10.11 13.18
CA HIS A 97 -5.84 9.34 14.22
C HIS A 97 -6.56 8.03 14.58
N ARG A 98 -7.90 8.02 14.69
CA ARG A 98 -8.69 6.79 14.93
C ARG A 98 -8.53 5.78 13.81
N GLN A 99 -8.32 6.25 12.58
CA GLN A 99 -8.07 5.41 11.41
C GLN A 99 -6.59 5.01 11.26
N GLY A 100 -5.74 5.35 12.23
CA GLY A 100 -4.32 5.03 12.21
C GLY A 100 -3.49 5.89 11.26
N MET A 101 -4.02 7.03 10.80
CA MET A 101 -3.30 7.99 9.96
C MET A 101 -2.78 9.14 10.80
N ARG A 102 -1.57 9.62 10.49
CA ARG A 102 -1.01 10.85 11.06
C ARG A 102 -1.31 12.06 10.20
N VAL A 103 -1.19 13.25 10.77
CA VAL A 103 -1.43 14.52 10.06
C VAL A 103 -0.20 15.43 10.15
N ILE A 104 0.27 15.87 8.99
CA ILE A 104 1.30 16.91 8.83
C ILE A 104 0.60 18.17 8.31
N THR A 105 1.00 19.33 8.81
CA THR A 105 0.52 20.63 8.32
C THR A 105 1.68 21.44 7.75
N GLU A 106 1.38 22.43 6.92
CA GLU A 106 2.35 23.47 6.59
C GLU A 106 2.78 24.27 7.80
N LEU A 107 3.91 24.95 7.67
CA LEU A 107 4.32 26.04 8.54
C LEU A 107 5.20 26.99 7.74
N VAL A 108 4.58 28.07 7.25
CA VAL A 108 5.27 29.15 6.55
C VAL A 108 6.06 29.96 7.57
N LEU A 109 7.36 29.68 7.66
CA LEU A 109 8.26 30.34 8.61
C LEU A 109 8.76 31.69 8.10
N ASN A 110 9.03 31.78 6.80
CA ASN A 110 9.79 32.88 6.22
C ASN A 110 9.05 34.21 6.21
N HIS A 111 7.74 34.19 5.95
CA HIS A 111 6.97 35.39 5.64
C HIS A 111 5.53 35.27 6.13
N THR A 112 4.81 36.40 6.11
CA THR A 112 3.36 36.46 6.36
C THR A 112 2.68 37.24 5.24
N SER A 113 1.35 37.19 5.14
CA SER A 113 0.61 38.17 4.34
C SER A 113 0.86 39.60 4.82
N ARG A 114 0.86 40.56 3.89
CA ARG A 114 0.77 41.99 4.22
C ARG A 114 -0.50 42.33 5.02
N GLU A 115 -1.53 41.51 4.96
CA GLU A 115 -2.78 41.68 5.72
C GLU A 115 -2.66 41.12 7.15
N HIS A 116 -1.56 40.42 7.47
CA HIS A 116 -1.28 39.94 8.81
C HIS A 116 -1.21 41.10 9.81
N MET A 117 -1.82 40.93 10.98
CA MET A 117 -1.89 41.97 12.01
C MET A 117 -0.50 42.44 12.46
N TRP A 118 0.51 41.58 12.39
CA TRP A 118 1.90 41.95 12.67
C TRP A 118 2.41 43.00 11.67
N PHE A 119 2.23 42.78 10.36
CA PHE A 119 2.66 43.74 9.34
C PHE A 119 1.90 45.06 9.47
N GLN A 120 0.58 44.99 9.62
CA GLN A 120 -0.28 46.17 9.81
C GLN A 120 0.11 47.02 11.04
N ARG A 121 0.65 46.39 12.09
CA ARG A 121 1.23 47.09 13.24
C ARG A 121 2.63 47.62 12.93
N ALA A 122 3.48 46.83 12.27
CA ALA A 122 4.85 47.21 11.92
C ALA A 122 4.91 48.46 11.03
N ILE A 123 4.03 48.57 10.03
CA ILE A 123 4.01 49.74 9.13
C ILE A 123 3.65 51.05 9.84
N ARG A 124 2.95 50.98 10.99
CA ARG A 124 2.52 52.13 11.81
C ARG A 124 3.41 52.35 13.05
N ALA A 125 4.33 51.43 13.32
CA ALA A 125 5.19 51.49 14.49
C ALA A 125 6.42 52.37 14.23
N GLU A 126 6.95 52.99 15.28
CA GLU A 126 8.16 53.81 15.20
C GLU A 126 9.37 52.98 14.75
N LYS A 127 10.28 53.59 13.98
CA LYS A 127 11.54 52.97 13.54
C LYS A 127 12.34 52.49 14.76
N GLY A 128 12.81 51.23 14.73
CA GLY A 128 13.57 50.59 15.82
C GLY A 128 12.73 50.06 17.00
N SER A 129 11.40 50.09 16.90
CA SER A 129 10.53 49.44 17.89
C SER A 129 10.46 47.93 17.64
N VAL A 130 10.22 47.15 18.70
CA VAL A 130 10.10 45.68 18.60
C VAL A 130 9.04 45.26 17.59
N LEU A 131 7.93 46.01 17.47
CA LEU A 131 6.85 45.72 16.52
C LEU A 131 7.24 46.06 15.08
N ARG A 132 8.01 47.14 14.87
CA ARG A 132 8.55 47.48 13.55
C ARG A 132 9.49 46.39 13.06
N ASP A 133 10.36 45.93 13.95
CA ASP A 133 11.42 44.97 13.68
C ASP A 133 10.93 43.52 13.55
N PHE A 134 9.62 43.28 13.45
CA PHE A 134 9.08 41.98 13.02
C PHE A 134 9.36 41.69 11.55
N TYR A 135 9.62 42.72 10.76
CA TYR A 135 9.89 42.65 9.33
C TYR A 135 11.22 43.34 9.00
N VAL A 136 11.77 43.03 7.84
CA VAL A 136 13.04 43.58 7.39
C VAL A 136 12.80 44.86 6.61
N TRP A 137 13.37 45.98 7.08
CA TRP A 137 13.16 47.32 6.52
C TRP A 137 14.45 47.94 6.00
N SER A 138 14.33 48.79 4.98
CA SER A 138 15.43 49.59 4.45
C SER A 138 14.93 50.94 3.90
N ASP A 139 15.77 51.96 3.94
CA ASP A 139 15.47 53.26 3.30
C ASP A 139 15.78 53.22 1.78
N THR A 140 16.57 52.25 1.32
CA THR A 140 16.89 52.03 -0.11
C THR A 140 16.77 50.56 -0.49
N THR A 141 16.81 50.26 -1.79
CA THR A 141 16.84 48.88 -2.32
C THR A 141 18.27 48.36 -2.53
N ASP A 142 19.28 48.97 -1.90
CA ASP A 142 20.69 48.64 -2.16
C ASP A 142 21.21 47.45 -1.35
N LYS A 143 20.45 46.99 -0.36
CA LYS A 143 20.84 45.85 0.47
C LYS A 143 20.58 44.52 -0.23
N TYR A 144 21.44 43.53 0.03
CA TYR A 144 21.26 42.14 -0.41
C TYR A 144 21.22 41.96 -1.94
N LYS A 145 22.04 42.72 -2.69
CA LYS A 145 22.05 42.71 -4.17
C LYS A 145 22.35 41.36 -4.82
N ASP A 146 23.05 40.48 -4.11
CA ASP A 146 23.45 39.16 -4.62
C ASP A 146 22.33 38.10 -4.46
N ALA A 147 21.25 38.42 -3.75
CA ALA A 147 20.10 37.54 -3.62
C ALA A 147 19.27 37.55 -4.92
N ARG A 148 19.00 36.35 -5.45
CA ARG A 148 18.17 36.20 -6.66
C ARG A 148 16.70 36.52 -6.36
N ILE A 149 15.97 36.91 -7.41
CA ILE A 149 14.50 36.97 -7.41
C ILE A 149 13.98 35.58 -7.78
N ILE A 150 13.10 35.02 -6.94
CA ILE A 150 12.51 33.68 -7.15
C ILE A 150 11.39 33.77 -8.20
N PHE A 151 10.38 34.62 -7.97
CA PHE A 151 9.24 34.81 -8.88
C PHE A 151 9.51 35.89 -9.94
N LYS A 152 10.49 35.63 -10.80
CA LYS A 152 10.96 36.56 -11.85
C LYS A 152 9.88 37.03 -12.83
N ASP A 153 8.83 36.22 -13.01
CA ASP A 153 7.71 36.55 -13.91
C ASP A 153 6.78 37.62 -13.31
N PHE A 154 6.86 37.86 -12.00
CA PHE A 154 5.91 38.70 -11.26
C PHE A 154 6.59 39.85 -10.49
N GLU A 155 7.80 39.63 -9.98
CA GLU A 155 8.51 40.59 -9.13
C GLU A 155 9.77 41.12 -9.84
N THR A 156 9.98 42.44 -9.77
CA THR A 156 11.16 43.11 -10.35
C THR A 156 12.26 43.37 -9.33
N SER A 157 11.95 43.23 -8.05
CA SER A 157 12.86 43.42 -6.92
C SER A 157 12.39 42.58 -5.74
N ASN A 158 13.30 42.26 -4.83
CA ASN A 158 12.99 41.71 -3.51
C ASN A 158 12.66 42.81 -2.47
N TRP A 159 12.61 44.08 -2.90
CA TRP A 159 12.25 45.23 -2.08
C TRP A 159 11.01 45.93 -2.64
N ALA A 160 10.00 46.12 -1.79
CA ALA A 160 8.79 46.87 -2.13
C ALA A 160 8.61 48.08 -1.20
N TRP A 161 8.17 49.21 -1.76
CA TRP A 161 7.93 50.44 -0.99
C TRP A 161 6.57 50.39 -0.28
N ASP A 162 6.56 50.61 1.04
CA ASP A 162 5.31 50.84 1.78
C ASP A 162 5.10 52.34 2.06
N PRO A 163 3.98 52.93 1.59
CA PRO A 163 3.75 54.37 1.69
C PRO A 163 3.42 54.86 3.11
N VAL A 164 2.95 53.98 4.00
CA VAL A 164 2.62 54.33 5.40
C VAL A 164 3.89 54.32 6.23
N ALA A 165 4.69 53.29 6.05
CA ALA A 165 5.97 53.08 6.70
C ALA A 165 7.08 54.02 6.19
N GLN A 166 6.87 54.61 5.01
CA GLN A 166 7.86 55.41 4.26
C GLN A 166 9.23 54.74 4.19
N ALA A 167 9.22 53.44 3.89
CA ALA A 167 10.41 52.60 3.79
C ALA A 167 10.14 51.41 2.87
N TYR A 168 11.22 50.82 2.35
CA TYR A 168 11.17 49.53 1.66
C TYR A 168 11.12 48.39 2.67
N TYR A 169 10.37 47.33 2.36
CA TYR A 169 10.40 46.07 3.08
C TYR A 169 10.87 44.94 2.17
N TRP A 170 11.51 43.94 2.75
CA TRP A 170 12.02 42.76 2.05
C TRP A 170 10.90 41.73 1.81
N HIS A 171 10.97 41.07 0.67
CA HIS A 171 10.18 39.89 0.34
C HIS A 171 10.95 38.99 -0.63
N ARG A 172 11.01 37.67 -0.35
CA ARG A 172 11.62 36.69 -1.28
C ARG A 172 10.65 36.17 -2.33
N PHE A 173 9.37 36.21 -2.00
CA PHE A 173 8.26 35.77 -2.83
C PHE A 173 7.51 37.00 -3.35
N TYR A 174 6.17 36.98 -3.37
CA TYR A 174 5.40 38.13 -3.81
C TYR A 174 5.53 39.32 -2.85
N SER A 175 5.37 40.53 -3.38
CA SER A 175 5.36 41.77 -2.60
C SER A 175 4.26 41.80 -1.52
N HIS A 176 3.21 41.00 -1.63
CA HIS A 176 2.20 40.83 -0.57
C HIS A 176 2.57 39.79 0.50
N GLN A 177 3.78 39.22 0.45
CA GLN A 177 4.37 38.30 1.41
C GLN A 177 5.64 38.91 2.05
N PRO A 178 5.50 39.97 2.89
CA PRO A 178 6.64 40.55 3.58
C PRO A 178 7.35 39.54 4.49
N ASP A 179 8.67 39.49 4.38
CA ASP A 179 9.54 38.57 5.11
C ASP A 179 9.70 38.94 6.58
N LEU A 180 9.66 37.91 7.42
CA LEU A 180 9.82 37.99 8.86
C LEU A 180 11.30 38.15 9.23
N ASN A 181 11.61 39.10 10.11
CA ASN A 181 12.98 39.38 10.53
C ASN A 181 13.48 38.41 11.62
N PHE A 182 14.17 37.33 11.24
CA PHE A 182 14.67 36.35 12.21
C PHE A 182 15.83 36.83 13.09
N ASP A 183 16.47 37.98 12.81
CA ASP A 183 17.40 38.61 13.78
C ASP A 183 16.67 39.07 15.06
N ASN A 184 15.35 39.26 14.99
CA ASN A 184 14.53 39.62 16.14
C ASN A 184 14.24 38.39 17.03
N SER A 185 14.88 38.33 18.20
CA SER A 185 14.68 37.24 19.17
C SER A 185 13.24 37.09 19.68
N TYR A 186 12.43 38.17 19.67
CA TYR A 186 11.01 38.10 20.05
C TYR A 186 10.19 37.43 18.95
N LEU A 187 10.52 37.66 17.68
CA LEU A 187 9.91 36.99 16.54
C LEU A 187 10.22 35.49 16.56
N GLN A 188 11.49 35.11 16.77
CA GLN A 188 11.86 33.69 16.92
C GLN A 188 11.04 32.98 18.00
N LYS A 189 10.87 33.61 19.19
CA LYS A 189 10.03 33.06 20.27
C LYS A 189 8.55 32.99 19.87
N THR A 190 8.08 33.90 19.05
CA THR A 190 6.71 33.92 18.54
C THR A 190 6.47 32.76 17.58
N MET A 191 7.39 32.49 16.65
CA MET A 191 7.31 31.35 15.75
C MET A 191 7.35 30.00 16.48
N LEU A 192 8.18 29.87 17.52
CA LEU A 192 8.17 28.68 18.39
C LEU A 192 6.80 28.47 19.09
N ARG A 193 6.05 29.55 19.38
CA ARG A 193 4.70 29.45 19.95
C ARG A 193 3.66 29.01 18.92
N VAL A 194 3.83 29.40 17.65
CA VAL A 194 2.99 28.92 16.55
C VAL A 194 3.14 27.40 16.42
N VAL A 195 4.39 26.90 16.43
CA VAL A 195 4.69 25.46 16.41
C VAL A 195 4.05 24.77 17.62
N ASP A 196 4.27 25.31 18.83
CA ASP A 196 3.69 24.76 20.05
C ASP A 196 2.16 24.63 19.98
N PHE A 197 1.48 25.60 19.36
CA PHE A 197 0.02 25.60 19.26
C PHE A 197 -0.47 24.37 18.48
N TRP A 198 0.02 24.16 17.26
CA TRP A 198 -0.42 23.04 16.41
C TRP A 198 -0.01 21.68 16.97
N LEU A 199 1.22 21.56 17.48
CA LEU A 199 1.67 20.30 18.10
C LEU A 199 0.91 19.96 19.39
N LYS A 200 0.53 20.95 20.20
CA LYS A 200 -0.36 20.75 21.38
C LYS A 200 -1.76 20.31 20.98
N LEU A 201 -2.26 20.73 19.82
CA LEU A 201 -3.55 20.27 19.30
C LEU A 201 -3.52 18.80 18.87
N GLY A 202 -2.34 18.27 18.56
CA GLY A 202 -2.13 16.87 18.20
C GLY A 202 -1.58 16.64 16.81
N VAL A 203 -1.24 17.69 16.05
CA VAL A 203 -0.53 17.56 14.76
C VAL A 203 0.74 16.74 14.94
N ASP A 204 1.05 15.86 14.00
CA ASP A 204 2.15 14.87 14.11
C ASP A 204 3.45 15.33 13.48
N GLY A 205 3.40 16.30 12.59
CA GLY A 205 4.58 16.97 12.09
C GLY A 205 4.23 18.26 11.37
N VAL A 206 5.26 19.03 11.04
CA VAL A 206 5.12 20.24 10.25
C VAL A 206 6.10 20.22 9.08
N ARG A 207 5.62 20.57 7.88
CA ARG A 207 6.48 20.95 6.76
C ARG A 207 6.90 22.39 6.99
N LEU A 208 8.20 22.61 7.05
CA LEU A 208 8.79 23.93 7.20
C LEU A 208 9.02 24.48 5.79
N ASP A 209 8.15 25.41 5.41
CA ASP A 209 8.14 26.03 4.09
C ASP A 209 9.19 27.15 4.01
N ALA A 210 9.83 27.28 2.85
CA ALA A 210 10.78 28.35 2.54
C ALA A 210 11.97 28.46 3.51
N VAL A 211 12.39 27.34 4.13
CA VAL A 211 13.44 27.36 5.17
C VAL A 211 14.81 27.89 4.73
N PRO A 212 15.24 27.84 3.46
CA PRO A 212 16.54 28.41 3.10
C PRO A 212 16.68 29.92 3.25
N TYR A 213 15.56 30.62 3.42
CA TYR A 213 15.49 32.06 3.24
C TYR A 213 15.34 32.88 4.53
N LEU A 214 15.37 32.24 5.70
CA LEU A 214 14.99 32.87 6.98
C LEU A 214 15.86 34.07 7.41
N PHE A 215 17.12 34.13 7.00
CA PHE A 215 18.05 35.21 7.36
C PHE A 215 18.73 35.79 6.12
N GLU A 216 18.99 37.09 6.15
CA GLU A 216 19.69 37.82 5.08
C GLU A 216 20.99 38.46 5.58
N ARG A 217 22.04 38.41 4.75
CA ARG A 217 23.36 38.99 5.04
C ARG A 217 23.95 39.65 3.80
N GLU A 218 24.58 40.80 3.99
CA GLU A 218 25.29 41.49 2.91
C GLU A 218 26.46 40.65 2.39
N GLY A 219 26.71 40.72 1.08
CA GLY A 219 27.76 39.94 0.41
C GLY A 219 27.48 38.44 0.32
N THR A 220 26.22 38.02 0.51
CA THR A 220 25.76 36.64 0.35
C THR A 220 24.53 36.59 -0.54
N ASN A 221 24.22 35.41 -1.08
CA ASN A 221 22.97 35.18 -1.82
C ASN A 221 21.72 35.10 -0.91
N CYS A 222 21.88 35.23 0.41
CA CYS A 222 20.81 35.12 1.41
C CYS A 222 20.05 33.77 1.36
N GLU A 223 20.77 32.68 1.06
CA GLU A 223 20.24 31.32 1.11
C GLU A 223 21.16 30.43 1.96
N ASN A 224 20.59 29.46 2.70
CA ASN A 224 21.34 28.44 3.46
C ASN A 224 22.34 29.02 4.49
N LEU A 225 22.05 30.20 5.04
CA LEU A 225 22.97 30.87 5.95
C LEU A 225 23.15 30.09 7.28
N PRO A 226 24.32 30.12 7.92
CA PRO A 226 24.55 29.43 9.18
C PRO A 226 23.54 29.78 10.29
N GLU A 227 23.05 31.02 10.32
CA GLU A 227 22.03 31.48 11.27
C GLU A 227 20.67 30.82 11.05
N THR A 228 20.30 30.56 9.79
CA THR A 228 19.11 29.77 9.42
C THR A 228 19.20 28.38 10.04
N HIS A 229 20.31 27.68 9.82
CA HIS A 229 20.56 26.36 10.41
C HIS A 229 20.56 26.40 11.95
N ALA A 230 21.18 27.42 12.56
CA ALA A 230 21.18 27.59 14.01
C ALA A 230 19.77 27.77 14.59
N PHE A 231 18.88 28.49 13.89
CA PHE A 231 17.48 28.59 14.29
C PHE A 231 16.73 27.25 14.12
N LEU A 232 16.97 26.51 13.04
CA LEU A 232 16.36 25.20 12.84
C LEU A 232 16.79 24.17 13.89
N LYS A 233 18.06 24.17 14.31
CA LYS A 233 18.54 23.37 15.46
C LYS A 233 17.80 23.73 16.75
N LYS A 234 17.64 25.03 17.01
CA LYS A 234 16.89 25.53 18.16
C LYS A 234 15.42 25.12 18.10
N LEU A 235 14.80 25.16 16.92
CA LEU A 235 13.44 24.69 16.70
C LEU A 235 13.31 23.19 16.97
N ARG A 236 14.22 22.37 16.43
CA ARG A 236 14.26 20.92 16.66
C ARG A 236 14.39 20.58 18.14
N ALA A 237 15.38 21.15 18.82
CA ALA A 237 15.59 20.94 20.25
C ALA A 237 14.37 21.37 21.09
N HIS A 238 13.74 22.49 20.72
CA HIS A 238 12.51 22.96 21.38
C HIS A 238 11.35 21.97 21.20
N VAL A 239 11.14 21.43 20.00
CA VAL A 239 10.10 20.44 19.72
C VAL A 239 10.36 19.15 20.50
N GLU A 240 11.56 18.58 20.43
CA GLU A 240 11.90 17.32 21.11
C GLU A 240 11.83 17.44 22.64
N SER A 241 12.14 18.61 23.20
CA SER A 241 12.03 18.85 24.65
C SER A 241 10.59 18.82 25.18
N LYS A 242 9.59 19.02 24.31
CA LYS A 242 8.17 19.19 24.68
C LYS A 242 7.24 18.13 24.13
N PHE A 243 7.55 17.62 22.95
CA PHE A 243 6.68 16.73 22.19
C PHE A 243 7.47 15.50 21.74
N LYS A 244 6.94 14.33 22.06
CA LYS A 244 7.46 13.05 21.56
C LYS A 244 6.87 12.73 20.19
N ASP A 245 7.62 11.96 19.40
CA ASP A 245 7.20 11.38 18.12
C ASP A 245 6.67 12.41 17.10
N LYS A 246 7.22 13.63 17.10
CA LYS A 246 6.90 14.68 16.12
C LYS A 246 7.96 14.76 15.03
N MET A 247 7.53 15.21 13.85
CA MET A 247 8.38 15.26 12.67
C MET A 247 8.48 16.69 12.12
N LEU A 248 9.68 17.07 11.67
CA LEU A 248 9.97 18.32 10.96
C LEU A 248 10.47 17.98 9.56
N LEU A 249 9.77 18.46 8.53
CA LEU A 249 10.08 18.22 7.12
C LEU A 249 10.52 19.53 6.46
N ALA A 250 11.78 19.63 6.04
CA ALA A 250 12.29 20.79 5.34
C ALA A 250 11.89 20.81 3.86
N GLU A 251 11.33 21.93 3.41
CA GLU A 251 11.34 22.30 2.01
C GLU A 251 12.62 23.09 1.69
N ALA A 252 13.65 22.39 1.25
CA ALA A 252 14.90 22.99 0.78
C ALA A 252 15.17 22.56 -0.67
N ASN A 253 14.64 23.32 -1.63
CA ASN A 253 14.92 23.13 -3.05
C ASN A 253 16.33 23.65 -3.38
N GLN A 254 17.34 22.85 -3.06
CA GLN A 254 18.77 23.18 -3.19
C GLN A 254 19.51 22.00 -3.86
N TRP A 255 20.79 22.18 -4.21
CA TRP A 255 21.65 21.07 -4.67
C TRP A 255 21.78 19.97 -3.58
N PRO A 256 22.10 18.71 -3.94
CA PRO A 256 22.10 17.59 -2.98
C PRO A 256 22.93 17.84 -1.72
N GLU A 257 24.11 18.45 -1.87
CA GLU A 257 25.02 18.76 -0.78
C GLU A 257 24.38 19.73 0.21
N ASP A 258 23.81 20.82 -0.28
CA ASP A 258 23.14 21.85 0.52
C ASP A 258 21.83 21.35 1.15
N ALA A 259 21.03 20.59 0.39
CA ALA A 259 19.79 20.01 0.88
C ALA A 259 20.05 19.03 2.03
N ALA A 260 21.16 18.28 2.00
CA ALA A 260 21.54 17.36 3.06
C ALA A 260 21.97 18.09 4.36
N VAL A 261 22.45 19.34 4.29
CA VAL A 261 22.82 20.12 5.47
C VAL A 261 21.63 20.36 6.40
N TYR A 262 20.39 20.40 5.88
CA TYR A 262 19.17 20.58 6.68
C TYR A 262 18.85 19.42 7.62
N PHE A 263 19.56 18.30 7.52
CA PHE A 263 19.51 17.25 8.54
C PHE A 263 20.40 17.54 9.76
N GLY A 264 21.35 18.47 9.63
CA GLY A 264 22.39 18.74 10.61
C GLY A 264 23.18 17.46 10.92
N SER A 265 23.47 17.24 12.20
CA SER A 265 24.02 15.97 12.70
C SER A 265 22.90 15.06 13.25
N GLY A 266 21.69 15.18 12.69
CA GLY A 266 20.45 14.60 13.22
C GLY A 266 19.71 15.54 14.18
N ASP A 267 20.16 16.79 14.30
CA ASP A 267 19.72 17.82 15.24
C ASP A 267 18.98 19.00 14.59
N GLU A 268 18.68 18.93 13.29
CA GLU A 268 17.86 19.91 12.54
C GLU A 268 16.52 19.29 12.11
N CYS A 269 16.32 19.04 10.82
CA CYS A 269 15.08 18.44 10.32
C CYS A 269 15.15 16.91 10.35
N HIS A 270 14.00 16.28 10.59
CA HIS A 270 13.88 14.82 10.54
C HIS A 270 13.84 14.35 9.08
N MET A 271 13.19 15.16 8.25
CA MET A 271 13.03 14.91 6.83
C MET A 271 13.39 16.13 6.01
N ALA A 272 13.82 15.91 4.76
CA ALA A 272 13.93 16.94 3.74
C ALA A 272 13.45 16.36 2.41
N PHE A 273 12.88 17.19 1.54
CA PHE A 273 12.52 16.76 0.19
C PHE A 273 13.75 16.51 -0.68
N HIS A 274 13.76 15.40 -1.41
CA HIS A 274 14.84 15.08 -2.35
C HIS A 274 14.63 15.77 -3.71
N PHE A 275 14.54 17.10 -3.70
CA PHE A 275 14.36 17.92 -4.91
C PHE A 275 15.33 17.60 -6.05
N PRO A 276 16.64 17.36 -5.81
CA PRO A 276 17.57 17.08 -6.90
C PRO A 276 17.24 15.83 -7.72
N LEU A 277 16.67 14.80 -7.09
CA LEU A 277 16.38 13.51 -7.72
C LEU A 277 15.16 13.60 -8.65
N MET A 278 14.15 14.39 -8.28
CA MET A 278 12.87 14.48 -8.99
C MET A 278 13.05 14.84 -10.48
N PRO A 279 13.73 15.94 -10.88
CA PRO A 279 13.91 16.27 -12.29
C PRO A 279 14.69 15.21 -13.06
N ARG A 280 15.68 14.57 -12.43
CA ARG A 280 16.52 13.54 -13.07
C ARG A 280 15.74 12.27 -13.36
N MET A 281 14.69 11.96 -12.59
CA MET A 281 13.77 10.86 -12.93
C MET A 281 13.01 11.12 -14.24
N PHE A 282 12.53 12.35 -14.46
CA PHE A 282 11.88 12.74 -15.71
C PHE A 282 12.87 12.82 -16.88
N MET A 283 14.08 13.31 -16.66
CA MET A 283 15.13 13.29 -17.68
C MET A 283 15.48 11.86 -18.10
N ALA A 284 15.74 10.98 -17.14
CA ALA A 284 16.15 9.61 -17.38
C ALA A 284 15.15 8.81 -18.22
N ILE A 285 13.84 8.94 -17.94
CA ILE A 285 12.81 8.26 -18.72
C ILE A 285 12.66 8.83 -20.14
N GLN A 286 12.93 10.11 -20.34
CA GLN A 286 12.82 10.75 -21.66
C GLN A 286 14.08 10.53 -22.51
N MET A 287 15.25 10.53 -21.88
CA MET A 287 16.54 10.22 -22.50
C MET A 287 16.70 8.72 -22.77
N GLU A 288 15.90 7.88 -22.10
CA GLU A 288 16.10 6.43 -22.02
C GLU A 288 17.48 6.07 -21.48
N ASP A 289 17.94 6.78 -20.44
CA ASP A 289 19.27 6.64 -19.87
C ASP A 289 19.17 6.69 -18.34
N SER A 290 19.78 5.71 -17.68
CA SER A 290 19.82 5.61 -16.22
C SER A 290 20.84 6.56 -15.58
N PHE A 291 21.77 7.12 -16.36
CA PHE A 291 22.84 7.97 -15.86
C PHE A 291 22.36 9.15 -15.01
N PRO A 292 21.34 9.96 -15.38
CA PRO A 292 20.90 11.10 -14.56
C PRO A 292 20.47 10.69 -13.14
N ILE A 293 19.80 9.53 -13.00
CA ILE A 293 19.38 9.02 -11.68
C ILE A 293 20.59 8.46 -10.94
N ALA A 294 21.42 7.65 -11.59
CA ALA A 294 22.58 7.03 -10.96
C ALA A 294 23.61 8.07 -10.47
N ASP A 295 23.84 9.11 -11.25
CA ASP A 295 24.78 10.18 -10.95
C ASP A 295 24.31 11.02 -9.75
N ILE A 296 23.05 11.48 -9.76
CA ILE A 296 22.53 12.28 -8.65
C ILE A 296 22.50 11.50 -7.33
N LEU A 297 22.23 10.19 -7.37
CA LEU A 297 22.28 9.33 -6.19
C LEU A 297 23.71 9.14 -5.66
N ARG A 298 24.73 9.14 -6.53
CA ARG A 298 26.15 9.02 -6.12
C ARG A 298 26.68 10.27 -5.44
N VAL A 299 26.25 11.45 -5.89
CA VAL A 299 26.68 12.74 -5.30
C VAL A 299 25.83 13.14 -4.09
N THR A 300 24.69 12.50 -3.86
CA THR A 300 23.87 12.77 -2.68
C THR A 300 24.58 12.27 -1.41
N PRO A 301 24.90 13.14 -0.45
CA PRO A 301 25.60 12.73 0.77
C PRO A 301 24.81 11.73 1.61
N SER A 302 25.52 10.96 2.44
CA SER A 302 24.88 10.18 3.48
C SER A 302 24.23 11.09 4.52
N ILE A 303 23.10 10.64 5.06
CA ILE A 303 22.31 11.38 6.04
C ILE A 303 22.38 10.69 7.42
N PRO A 304 22.13 11.42 8.52
CA PRO A 304 22.07 10.83 9.85
C PRO A 304 21.05 9.67 9.93
N GLU A 305 21.34 8.65 10.75
CA GLU A 305 20.50 7.44 10.85
C GLU A 305 19.06 7.75 11.29
N SER A 306 18.82 8.80 12.08
CA SER A 306 17.47 9.21 12.49
C SER A 306 16.70 9.96 11.40
N CYS A 307 17.36 10.42 10.34
CA CYS A 307 16.79 11.26 9.29
C CYS A 307 16.30 10.44 8.08
N GLN A 308 15.55 11.09 7.19
CA GLN A 308 14.97 10.44 6.02
C GLN A 308 14.67 11.42 4.87
N TRP A 309 14.98 11.04 3.64
CA TRP A 309 14.50 11.78 2.46
C TRP A 309 12.99 11.60 2.23
N ALA A 310 12.30 12.67 1.84
CA ALA A 310 10.96 12.63 1.27
C ALA A 310 11.06 12.63 -0.26
N LEU A 311 10.56 11.57 -0.89
CA LEU A 311 10.59 11.38 -2.34
C LEU A 311 9.24 11.76 -2.93
N PHE A 312 9.22 12.42 -4.08
CA PHE A 312 7.99 12.83 -4.75
C PHE A 312 8.22 12.92 -6.26
N LEU A 313 7.15 12.80 -7.04
CA LEU A 313 7.20 13.01 -8.49
C LEU A 313 6.67 14.39 -8.86
N ARG A 314 5.56 14.81 -8.25
CA ARG A 314 4.90 16.10 -8.41
C ARG A 314 4.31 16.54 -7.07
N ASN A 315 3.89 17.78 -7.00
CA ASN A 315 3.32 18.46 -5.85
C ASN A 315 2.35 19.56 -6.34
N HIS A 316 1.84 20.39 -5.43
CA HIS A 316 0.98 21.52 -5.72
C HIS A 316 1.65 22.69 -6.48
N ASP A 317 2.98 22.69 -6.63
CA ASP A 317 3.73 23.69 -7.40
C ASP A 317 4.06 23.19 -8.81
N GLU A 318 4.83 23.97 -9.55
CA GLU A 318 5.42 23.55 -10.81
C GLU A 318 6.51 22.47 -10.60
N LEU A 319 6.85 21.76 -11.67
CA LEU A 319 8.08 20.97 -11.71
C LEU A 319 9.23 21.97 -11.75
N THR A 320 9.80 22.25 -10.58
CA THR A 320 10.91 23.19 -10.42
C THR A 320 12.16 22.70 -11.16
N LEU A 321 12.79 23.63 -11.88
CA LEU A 321 14.05 23.46 -12.61
C LEU A 321 15.04 24.54 -12.15
N GLU A 322 14.95 24.97 -10.89
CA GLU A 322 15.91 25.90 -10.31
C GLU A 322 17.27 25.23 -10.09
N MET A 323 17.27 24.04 -9.48
CA MET A 323 18.47 23.29 -9.08
C MET A 323 18.87 22.23 -10.12
N VAL A 324 18.92 22.67 -11.37
CA VAL A 324 19.46 21.93 -12.53
C VAL A 324 20.39 22.86 -13.31
N THR A 325 21.29 22.29 -14.11
CA THR A 325 22.11 23.11 -15.02
C THR A 325 21.26 23.76 -16.11
N ASP A 326 21.79 24.80 -16.75
CA ASP A 326 21.08 25.49 -17.84
C ASP A 326 20.76 24.56 -19.01
N GLU A 327 21.68 23.64 -19.34
CA GLU A 327 21.48 22.65 -20.42
C GLU A 327 20.37 21.64 -20.07
N GLU A 328 20.36 21.16 -18.82
CA GLU A 328 19.31 20.27 -18.32
C GLU A 328 17.95 20.98 -18.33
N ARG A 329 17.89 22.26 -17.93
CA ARG A 329 16.67 23.07 -17.95
C ARG A 329 16.12 23.21 -19.37
N ASP A 330 16.96 23.55 -20.33
CA ASP A 330 16.58 23.68 -21.74
C ASP A 330 16.14 22.36 -22.36
N TYR A 331 16.76 21.25 -21.95
CA TYR A 331 16.30 19.91 -22.31
C TYR A 331 14.89 19.65 -21.75
N MET A 332 14.69 19.89 -20.45
CA MET A 332 13.40 19.68 -19.78
C MET A 332 12.28 20.50 -20.41
N TYR A 333 12.53 21.77 -20.74
CA TYR A 333 11.56 22.60 -21.43
C TYR A 333 11.19 22.05 -22.81
N ARG A 334 12.16 21.63 -23.63
CA ARG A 334 11.90 21.06 -24.95
C ARG A 334 11.12 19.75 -24.88
N ALA A 335 11.42 18.93 -23.88
CA ALA A 335 10.78 17.63 -23.69
C ALA A 335 9.35 17.73 -23.14
N PHE A 336 9.11 18.59 -22.15
CA PHE A 336 7.91 18.53 -21.31
C PHE A 336 7.01 19.79 -21.38
N ALA A 337 7.51 20.90 -21.92
CA ALA A 337 6.80 22.18 -22.02
C ALA A 337 6.78 22.71 -23.47
N GLN A 338 6.13 21.97 -24.36
CA GLN A 338 5.98 22.34 -25.78
C GLN A 338 5.14 23.62 -25.95
N ASP A 339 4.06 23.77 -25.18
CA ASP A 339 3.33 25.05 -25.07
C ASP A 339 4.10 25.97 -24.11
N PRO A 340 4.55 27.16 -24.56
CA PRO A 340 5.21 28.13 -23.69
C PRO A 340 4.39 28.53 -22.46
N LYS A 341 3.06 28.47 -22.51
CA LYS A 341 2.19 28.74 -21.35
C LYS A 341 2.32 27.69 -20.25
N ALA A 342 2.83 26.49 -20.53
CA ALA A 342 3.10 25.50 -19.49
C ALA A 342 4.34 25.83 -18.64
N LYS A 343 5.14 26.83 -19.05
CA LYS A 343 6.28 27.33 -18.27
C LYS A 343 5.82 28.41 -17.30
N ILE A 344 6.45 28.45 -16.13
CA ILE A 344 6.27 29.50 -15.13
C ILE A 344 7.54 29.57 -14.28
N ASN A 345 8.00 30.78 -13.94
CA ASN A 345 9.25 31.00 -13.22
C ASN A 345 10.40 30.22 -13.88
N LEU A 346 11.06 29.35 -13.11
CA LEU A 346 12.04 28.38 -13.61
C LEU A 346 11.50 26.94 -13.51
N GLY A 347 10.31 26.67 -14.04
CA GLY A 347 9.71 25.34 -13.99
C GLY A 347 8.53 25.10 -14.94
N ILE A 348 7.87 23.95 -14.77
CA ILE A 348 6.79 23.46 -15.65
C ILE A 348 5.52 23.15 -14.85
N ARG A 349 4.47 23.95 -15.02
CA ARG A 349 3.20 23.86 -14.25
C ARG A 349 2.23 22.82 -14.81
N ARG A 350 2.66 21.56 -14.83
CA ARG A 350 1.86 20.41 -15.29
C ARG A 350 1.80 19.29 -14.25
N ARG A 351 0.75 18.46 -14.32
CA ARG A 351 0.57 17.25 -13.53
C ARG A 351 1.37 16.07 -14.09
N LEU A 352 1.48 15.00 -13.30
CA LEU A 352 2.27 13.82 -13.64
C LEU A 352 1.81 13.14 -14.93
N ALA A 353 0.51 12.83 -15.06
CA ALA A 353 0.00 12.12 -16.23
C ALA A 353 0.18 12.94 -17.53
N PRO A 354 -0.16 14.24 -17.57
CA PRO A 354 0.09 15.08 -18.73
C PRO A 354 1.58 15.25 -19.10
N LEU A 355 2.48 15.33 -18.11
CA LEU A 355 3.93 15.35 -18.35
C LEU A 355 4.43 14.08 -19.05
N LEU A 356 3.83 12.94 -18.76
CA LEU A 356 4.20 11.64 -19.33
C LEU A 356 3.38 11.27 -20.57
N GLY A 357 2.60 12.22 -21.12
CA GLY A 357 1.73 12.01 -22.28
C GLY A 357 0.68 10.93 -22.03
N ASN A 358 0.14 10.88 -20.80
CA ASN A 358 -0.82 9.89 -20.32
C ASN A 358 -0.39 8.43 -20.53
N ASN A 359 0.91 8.18 -20.67
CA ASN A 359 1.43 6.83 -20.90
C ASN A 359 1.44 6.07 -19.58
N ARG A 360 0.47 5.17 -19.42
CA ARG A 360 0.29 4.34 -18.22
C ARG A 360 1.58 3.66 -17.76
N ARG A 361 2.37 3.08 -18.67
CA ARG A 361 3.60 2.37 -18.30
C ARG A 361 4.70 3.31 -17.80
N LYS A 362 4.80 4.52 -18.35
CA LYS A 362 5.72 5.54 -17.83
C LYS A 362 5.32 5.99 -16.42
N ILE A 363 4.02 6.22 -16.20
CA ILE A 363 3.47 6.59 -14.88
C ILE A 363 3.76 5.49 -13.86
N GLU A 364 3.50 4.23 -14.22
CA GLU A 364 3.81 3.08 -13.37
C GLU A 364 5.31 2.96 -13.07
N LEU A 365 6.18 3.11 -14.07
CA LEU A 365 7.62 3.02 -13.90
C LEU A 365 8.17 4.09 -12.95
N LEU A 366 7.75 5.35 -13.10
CA LEU A 366 8.20 6.42 -12.18
C LEU A 366 7.67 6.20 -10.76
N ASN A 367 6.45 5.69 -10.60
CA ASN A 367 5.93 5.35 -9.29
C ASN A 367 6.68 4.16 -8.67
N ILE A 368 7.06 3.16 -9.46
CA ILE A 368 7.91 2.05 -8.99
C ILE A 368 9.25 2.57 -8.47
N LEU A 369 9.87 3.52 -9.16
CA LEU A 369 11.09 4.18 -8.69
C LEU A 369 10.82 5.00 -7.41
N LEU A 370 9.74 5.79 -7.36
CA LEU A 370 9.31 6.53 -6.16
C LEU A 370 9.17 5.62 -4.93
N PHE A 371 8.60 4.43 -5.10
CA PHE A 371 8.36 3.50 -4.00
C PHE A 371 9.57 2.63 -3.63
N SER A 372 10.61 2.59 -4.46
CA SER A 372 11.75 1.69 -4.28
C SER A 372 13.10 2.38 -4.09
N LEU A 373 13.21 3.68 -4.34
CA LEU A 373 14.38 4.48 -4.00
C LEU A 373 14.43 4.79 -2.48
N PRO A 374 15.59 5.19 -1.92
CA PRO A 374 15.73 5.41 -0.49
C PRO A 374 14.98 6.65 -0.01
N GLY A 375 13.90 6.43 0.73
CA GLY A 375 13.14 7.50 1.34
C GLY A 375 11.65 7.17 1.50
N THR A 376 10.93 8.20 1.92
CA THR A 376 9.48 8.14 2.19
C THR A 376 8.73 8.76 1.03
N PRO A 377 7.88 8.00 0.32
CA PRO A 377 7.15 8.49 -0.85
C PRO A 377 6.03 9.44 -0.44
N VAL A 378 5.90 10.52 -1.21
CA VAL A 378 4.82 11.51 -1.15
C VAL A 378 4.04 11.45 -2.46
N LEU A 379 2.73 11.25 -2.34
CA LEU A 379 1.78 11.24 -3.44
C LEU A 379 0.98 12.54 -3.44
N TYR A 380 0.83 13.14 -4.62
CA TYR A 380 -0.02 14.31 -4.82
C TYR A 380 -1.44 13.89 -5.18
N TYR A 381 -2.45 14.48 -4.52
CA TYR A 381 -3.84 14.03 -4.67
C TYR A 381 -4.31 14.00 -6.13
N GLY A 382 -4.84 12.87 -6.58
CA GLY A 382 -5.35 12.67 -7.94
C GLY A 382 -4.35 12.03 -8.91
N ASP A 383 -3.05 12.02 -8.60
CA ASP A 383 -2.05 11.34 -9.44
C ASP A 383 -2.21 9.82 -9.40
N GLU A 384 -2.79 9.25 -8.35
CA GLU A 384 -3.19 7.84 -8.28
C GLU A 384 -4.26 7.47 -9.32
N LEU A 385 -5.05 8.44 -9.77
CA LEU A 385 -6.05 8.28 -10.83
C LEU A 385 -5.45 8.57 -12.21
N GLY A 386 -4.42 9.42 -12.26
CA GLY A 386 -3.88 10.00 -13.49
C GLY A 386 -4.57 11.32 -13.88
N MET A 387 -4.99 12.13 -12.89
CA MET A 387 -5.63 13.43 -13.16
C MET A 387 -4.78 14.33 -14.07
N GLY A 388 -5.49 15.07 -14.93
CA GLY A 388 -4.90 16.08 -15.81
C GLY A 388 -4.69 17.43 -15.13
N ASP A 389 -4.26 18.41 -15.92
CA ASP A 389 -4.06 19.79 -15.48
C ASP A 389 -4.83 20.78 -16.35
N ASN A 390 -4.91 22.03 -15.91
CA ASN A 390 -5.39 23.16 -16.71
C ASN A 390 -4.47 24.38 -16.49
N TYR A 391 -3.31 24.38 -17.14
CA TYR A 391 -2.32 25.46 -17.01
C TYR A 391 -2.78 26.84 -17.53
N TYR A 392 -4.01 26.97 -18.04
CA TYR A 392 -4.63 28.26 -18.38
C TYR A 392 -5.26 28.98 -17.18
N LEU A 393 -5.38 28.33 -16.01
CA LEU A 393 -6.01 28.91 -14.80
C LEU A 393 -5.17 29.97 -14.08
N GLY A 394 -4.00 30.32 -14.60
CA GLY A 394 -3.09 31.30 -14.00
C GLY A 394 -2.27 30.71 -12.86
N ASP A 395 -1.08 31.28 -12.68
CA ASP A 395 -0.06 30.80 -11.73
C ASP A 395 0.07 29.25 -11.75
N ARG A 396 -0.03 28.59 -10.58
CA ARG A 396 0.06 27.14 -10.39
C ARG A 396 -1.30 26.47 -10.19
N ASN A 397 -2.40 27.22 -10.28
CA ASN A 397 -3.77 26.71 -10.06
C ASN A 397 -4.14 25.55 -11.00
N GLY A 398 -3.48 25.45 -12.16
CA GLY A 398 -3.72 24.39 -13.13
C GLY A 398 -3.52 22.97 -12.61
N VAL A 399 -2.68 22.76 -11.58
CA VAL A 399 -2.49 21.44 -10.96
C VAL A 399 -3.32 21.25 -9.70
N ARG A 400 -4.07 22.28 -9.26
CA ARG A 400 -4.81 22.33 -7.99
C ARG A 400 -6.33 22.21 -8.19
N THR A 401 -6.78 21.72 -9.34
CA THR A 401 -8.21 21.57 -9.64
C THR A 401 -8.91 20.56 -8.70
N PRO A 402 -10.26 20.61 -8.58
CA PRO A 402 -10.97 19.73 -7.67
C PRO A 402 -10.78 18.24 -7.98
N MET A 403 -10.70 17.42 -6.92
CA MET A 403 -10.56 15.96 -7.00
C MET A 403 -11.75 15.32 -7.76
N GLN A 404 -11.45 14.34 -8.62
CA GLN A 404 -12.44 13.70 -9.51
C GLN A 404 -13.03 12.42 -8.87
N TRP A 405 -14.12 12.55 -8.12
CA TRP A 405 -14.74 11.46 -7.37
C TRP A 405 -15.66 10.56 -8.18
N SER A 406 -16.47 11.13 -9.07
CA SER A 406 -17.54 10.41 -9.80
C SER A 406 -17.80 11.08 -11.15
N PRO A 407 -18.55 10.44 -12.07
CA PRO A 407 -18.96 11.08 -13.32
C PRO A 407 -20.08 12.13 -13.13
N ASP A 408 -20.59 12.31 -11.91
CA ASP A 408 -21.64 13.31 -11.63
C ASP A 408 -21.12 14.74 -11.77
N ARG A 409 -22.06 15.69 -11.74
CA ARG A 409 -21.80 17.14 -11.76
C ARG A 409 -20.62 17.52 -10.85
N ASN A 410 -19.77 18.41 -11.37
CA ASN A 410 -18.53 18.85 -10.72
C ASN A 410 -17.64 17.68 -10.30
N ALA A 411 -17.60 16.60 -11.08
CA ALA A 411 -16.86 15.37 -10.76
C ALA A 411 -17.23 14.74 -9.41
N GLY A 412 -18.42 15.01 -8.87
CA GLY A 412 -18.82 14.63 -7.51
C GLY A 412 -18.07 15.35 -6.39
N PHE A 413 -17.27 16.37 -6.67
CA PHE A 413 -16.58 17.20 -5.66
C PHE A 413 -17.56 18.08 -4.86
N SER A 414 -18.54 18.67 -5.53
CA SER A 414 -19.51 19.60 -4.96
C SER A 414 -20.85 19.52 -5.69
N LYS A 415 -21.96 19.84 -5.02
CA LYS A 415 -23.28 20.04 -5.65
C LYS A 415 -23.58 21.50 -6.01
N ALA A 416 -22.68 22.43 -5.69
CA ALA A 416 -22.81 23.87 -5.99
C ALA A 416 -22.96 24.14 -7.49
N ASN A 417 -23.42 25.35 -7.85
CA ASN A 417 -23.35 25.81 -9.25
C ASN A 417 -21.90 25.65 -9.76
N PRO A 418 -21.65 25.05 -10.94
CA PRO A 418 -20.29 24.93 -11.47
C PRO A 418 -19.54 26.28 -11.54
N GLN A 419 -20.27 27.40 -11.69
CA GLN A 419 -19.71 28.75 -11.68
C GLN A 419 -19.31 29.26 -10.29
N GLN A 420 -19.77 28.60 -9.21
CA GLN A 420 -19.41 28.91 -7.83
C GLN A 420 -18.20 28.12 -7.34
N LEU A 421 -17.72 27.14 -8.12
CA LEU A 421 -16.51 26.41 -7.74
C LEU A 421 -15.32 27.37 -7.67
N TYR A 422 -14.49 27.21 -6.65
CA TYR A 422 -13.26 28.00 -6.52
C TYR A 422 -12.33 27.82 -7.73
N LEU A 423 -12.17 26.58 -8.19
CA LEU A 423 -11.52 26.24 -9.45
C LEU A 423 -12.41 25.28 -10.25
N PRO A 424 -12.40 25.37 -11.58
CA PRO A 424 -13.19 24.46 -12.41
C PRO A 424 -12.60 23.04 -12.37
N VAL A 425 -13.47 22.05 -12.59
CA VAL A 425 -13.04 20.66 -12.85
C VAL A 425 -12.39 20.54 -14.22
N ILE A 426 -11.59 19.48 -14.42
CA ILE A 426 -10.97 19.20 -15.71
C ILE A 426 -12.01 18.64 -16.68
N VAL A 427 -12.18 19.33 -17.81
CA VAL A 427 -13.09 18.96 -18.90
C VAL A 427 -12.36 18.70 -20.23
N GLU A 428 -11.04 18.59 -20.20
CA GLU A 428 -10.27 18.16 -21.38
C GLU A 428 -10.60 16.68 -21.69
N PRO A 429 -10.88 16.31 -22.96
CA PRO A 429 -11.33 14.96 -23.30
C PRO A 429 -10.44 13.82 -22.79
N GLU A 430 -9.11 14.00 -22.77
CA GLU A 430 -8.16 12.98 -22.32
C GLU A 430 -8.21 12.71 -20.81
N TYR A 431 -8.55 13.73 -20.00
CA TYR A 431 -8.56 13.68 -18.54
C TYR A 431 -9.96 13.94 -17.95
N HIS A 432 -11.00 13.87 -18.78
CA HIS A 432 -12.35 14.27 -18.43
C HIS A 432 -12.89 13.43 -17.26
N TYR A 433 -13.50 14.09 -16.28
CA TYR A 433 -13.96 13.44 -15.05
C TYR A 433 -15.03 12.36 -15.27
N GLU A 434 -15.80 12.41 -16.35
CA GLU A 434 -16.77 11.35 -16.68
C GLU A 434 -16.09 9.99 -16.95
N GLY A 435 -14.89 9.99 -17.51
CA GLY A 435 -14.09 8.79 -17.74
C GLY A 435 -13.12 8.51 -16.60
N LEU A 436 -12.38 9.54 -16.15
CA LEU A 436 -11.34 9.45 -15.15
C LEU A 436 -11.86 9.94 -13.80
N ASN A 437 -12.32 9.03 -12.94
CA ASN A 437 -12.75 9.35 -11.58
C ASN A 437 -12.60 8.15 -10.63
N VAL A 438 -12.67 8.42 -9.32
CA VAL A 438 -12.57 7.37 -8.29
C VAL A 438 -13.60 6.28 -8.50
N GLU A 439 -14.88 6.60 -8.67
CA GLU A 439 -15.96 5.61 -8.79
C GLU A 439 -15.75 4.62 -9.94
N ASN A 440 -15.37 5.11 -11.13
CA ASN A 440 -15.07 4.27 -12.28
C ASN A 440 -13.83 3.41 -12.03
N GLN A 441 -12.78 3.96 -11.42
CA GLN A 441 -11.55 3.23 -11.15
C GLN A 441 -11.69 2.21 -10.01
N GLU A 442 -12.58 2.44 -9.05
CA GLU A 442 -12.93 1.47 -8.00
C GLU A 442 -13.57 0.21 -8.59
N ARG A 443 -14.41 0.36 -9.62
CA ARG A 443 -15.09 -0.77 -10.29
C ARG A 443 -14.16 -1.57 -11.20
N ASN A 444 -13.07 -0.97 -11.70
CA ASN A 444 -12.12 -1.63 -12.60
C ASN A 444 -10.85 -2.08 -11.86
N LEU A 445 -10.70 -3.37 -11.57
CA LEU A 445 -9.54 -3.92 -10.85
C LEU A 445 -8.17 -3.75 -11.55
N SER A 446 -8.17 -3.39 -12.83
CA SER A 446 -6.98 -3.07 -13.62
C SER A 446 -6.71 -1.56 -13.70
N SER A 447 -7.46 -0.75 -12.96
CA SER A 447 -7.31 0.71 -12.95
C SER A 447 -6.00 1.20 -12.34
N SER A 448 -5.70 2.47 -12.59
CA SER A 448 -4.58 3.18 -11.99
C SER A 448 -4.59 3.12 -10.47
N LEU A 449 -5.77 3.36 -9.89
CA LEU A 449 -6.02 3.34 -8.47
C LEU A 449 -5.73 1.96 -7.84
N TRP A 450 -6.25 0.88 -8.42
CA TRP A 450 -6.04 -0.47 -7.90
C TRP A 450 -4.58 -0.91 -8.04
N TRP A 451 -3.92 -0.55 -9.13
CA TRP A 451 -2.49 -0.78 -9.28
C TRP A 451 -1.69 -0.02 -8.19
N MET A 452 -2.01 1.25 -7.94
CA MET A 452 -1.34 2.05 -6.91
C MET A 452 -1.48 1.42 -5.51
N ARG A 453 -2.70 0.99 -5.16
CA ARG A 453 -2.98 0.26 -3.91
C ARG A 453 -2.13 -1.00 -3.77
N ARG A 454 -2.01 -1.80 -4.85
CA ARG A 454 -1.19 -3.02 -4.85
C ARG A 454 0.28 -2.71 -4.61
N VAL A 455 0.83 -1.69 -5.27
CA VAL A 455 2.23 -1.30 -5.11
C VAL A 455 2.51 -0.78 -3.70
N ILE A 456 1.66 0.11 -3.17
CA ILE A 456 1.79 0.60 -1.79
C ILE A 456 1.70 -0.55 -0.78
N ALA A 457 0.73 -1.46 -0.97
CA ALA A 457 0.59 -2.63 -0.10
C ALA A 457 1.82 -3.53 -0.13
N MET A 458 2.45 -3.74 -1.29
CA MET A 458 3.70 -4.51 -1.38
C MET A 458 4.88 -3.76 -0.79
N ARG A 459 5.03 -2.46 -1.04
CA ARG A 459 6.09 -1.65 -0.42
C ARG A 459 6.07 -1.79 1.11
N LYS A 460 4.88 -1.75 1.73
CA LYS A 460 4.71 -1.90 3.18
C LYS A 460 5.16 -3.27 3.73
N LYS A 461 5.25 -4.30 2.89
CA LYS A 461 5.77 -5.63 3.28
C LYS A 461 7.30 -5.73 3.12
N CYS A 462 7.92 -4.75 2.47
CA CYS A 462 9.33 -4.72 2.11
C CYS A 462 10.06 -3.64 2.93
N ASN A 463 10.52 -4.01 4.12
CA ASN A 463 11.21 -3.12 5.06
C ASN A 463 12.47 -2.48 4.44
N ALA A 464 13.13 -3.18 3.52
CA ALA A 464 14.29 -2.68 2.79
C ALA A 464 13.99 -1.38 1.99
N PHE A 465 12.74 -1.12 1.59
CA PHE A 465 12.42 0.14 0.92
C PHE A 465 12.37 1.34 1.87
N SER A 466 11.87 1.15 3.10
CA SER A 466 11.78 2.20 4.11
C SER A 466 13.13 2.47 4.80
N HIS A 467 13.87 1.43 5.18
CA HIS A 467 15.04 1.56 6.06
C HIS A 467 16.36 1.11 5.42
N GLY A 468 16.31 0.47 4.25
CA GLY A 468 17.48 -0.13 3.65
C GLY A 468 18.42 0.86 2.95
N GLY A 469 19.69 0.49 2.89
CA GLY A 469 20.67 1.15 2.04
C GLY A 469 20.39 0.92 0.56
N ILE A 470 21.23 1.50 -0.30
CA ILE A 470 21.16 1.33 -1.75
C ILE A 470 22.55 0.99 -2.30
N ASP A 471 22.61 -0.03 -3.13
CA ASP A 471 23.80 -0.36 -3.93
C ASP A 471 23.42 -0.30 -5.41
N LEU A 472 23.99 0.65 -6.16
CA LEU A 472 23.80 0.68 -7.61
C LEU A 472 24.51 -0.53 -8.23
N LEU A 473 23.78 -1.32 -9.01
CA LEU A 473 24.30 -2.51 -9.67
C LEU A 473 24.79 -2.14 -11.08
N SER A 474 25.98 -2.61 -11.43
CA SER A 474 26.55 -2.43 -12.76
C SER A 474 25.72 -3.18 -13.80
N CYS A 475 25.30 -2.48 -14.84
CA CYS A 475 24.54 -3.02 -15.96
C CYS A 475 25.21 -2.61 -17.27
N ASN A 476 25.33 -3.56 -18.20
CA ASN A 476 25.90 -3.29 -19.52
C ASN A 476 24.99 -2.45 -20.43
N ASN A 477 23.73 -2.24 -20.06
CA ASN A 477 22.75 -1.51 -20.84
C ASN A 477 22.34 -0.22 -20.11
N PRO A 478 22.74 0.98 -20.60
CA PRO A 478 22.47 2.25 -19.92
C PRO A 478 20.98 2.56 -19.83
N LYS A 479 20.14 1.93 -20.66
CA LYS A 479 18.69 2.08 -20.65
C LYS A 479 18.00 1.38 -19.48
N VAL A 480 18.73 0.58 -18.72
CA VAL A 480 18.21 -0.20 -17.59
C VAL A 480 18.88 0.28 -16.31
N LEU A 481 18.06 0.81 -15.40
CA LEU A 481 18.51 1.14 -14.05
C LEU A 481 18.38 -0.10 -13.17
N SER A 482 19.45 -0.49 -12.50
CA SER A 482 19.46 -1.60 -11.54
C SER A 482 20.12 -1.23 -10.23
N PHE A 483 19.48 -1.56 -9.11
CA PHE A 483 20.04 -1.34 -7.78
C PHE A 483 19.50 -2.36 -6.77
N ALA A 484 20.26 -2.64 -5.72
CA ALA A 484 19.83 -3.45 -4.59
C ALA A 484 19.45 -2.55 -3.41
N ARG A 485 18.40 -2.93 -2.70
CA ARG A 485 18.02 -2.38 -1.39
C ARG A 485 18.28 -3.45 -0.35
N HIS A 486 19.07 -3.14 0.67
CA HIS A 486 19.45 -4.09 1.72
C HIS A 486 19.05 -3.55 3.09
N TYR A 487 18.37 -4.37 3.89
CA TYR A 487 18.05 -4.06 5.28
C TYR A 487 17.97 -5.35 6.08
N GLN A 488 18.86 -5.50 7.06
CA GLN A 488 19.03 -6.75 7.81
C GLN A 488 19.25 -7.92 6.83
N GLU A 489 18.47 -9.01 6.93
CA GLU A 489 18.53 -10.15 6.01
C GLU A 489 17.71 -9.95 4.72
N GLU A 490 16.92 -8.88 4.62
CA GLU A 490 16.10 -8.60 3.44
C GLU A 490 16.91 -7.87 2.37
N ILE A 491 16.98 -8.49 1.19
CA ILE A 491 17.60 -7.92 0.00
C ILE A 491 16.60 -7.93 -1.15
N ILE A 492 16.39 -6.77 -1.77
CA ILE A 492 15.50 -6.59 -2.91
C ILE A 492 16.27 -5.94 -4.05
N ILE A 493 16.31 -6.61 -5.19
CA ILE A 493 16.89 -6.09 -6.42
C ILE A 493 15.78 -5.42 -7.23
N VAL A 494 15.99 -4.17 -7.58
CA VAL A 494 15.10 -3.39 -8.44
C VAL A 494 15.74 -3.28 -9.81
N VAL A 495 14.97 -3.60 -10.84
CA VAL A 495 15.39 -3.47 -12.25
C VAL A 495 14.31 -2.70 -13.00
N ALA A 496 14.67 -1.61 -13.67
CA ALA A 496 13.75 -0.69 -14.32
C ALA A 496 14.21 -0.39 -15.75
N ASN A 497 13.41 -0.75 -16.75
CA ASN A 497 13.68 -0.40 -18.14
C ASN A 497 13.16 1.01 -18.44
N LEU A 498 14.06 1.97 -18.63
CA LEU A 498 13.70 3.36 -18.95
C LEU A 498 13.32 3.54 -20.42
N SER A 499 13.59 2.55 -21.28
CA SER A 499 13.30 2.62 -22.71
C SER A 499 11.85 2.30 -23.04
N ARG A 500 11.35 2.97 -24.09
CA ARG A 500 10.07 2.64 -24.74
C ARG A 500 10.13 1.36 -25.58
N PHE A 501 11.29 0.72 -25.68
CA PHE A 501 11.51 -0.53 -26.40
C PHE A 501 11.91 -1.65 -25.44
N ALA A 502 11.71 -2.89 -25.88
CA ALA A 502 12.22 -4.05 -25.15
C ALA A 502 13.74 -3.99 -25.04
N GLN A 503 14.28 -4.37 -23.87
CA GLN A 503 15.71 -4.37 -23.59
C GLN A 503 16.15 -5.75 -23.10
N ALA A 504 17.38 -6.12 -23.43
CA ALA A 504 18.13 -7.16 -22.74
C ALA A 504 19.21 -6.48 -21.89
N ALA A 505 19.38 -6.93 -20.65
CA ALA A 505 20.34 -6.39 -19.71
C ALA A 505 21.08 -7.51 -19.00
N SER A 506 22.40 -7.39 -18.92
CA SER A 506 23.26 -8.23 -18.09
C SER A 506 23.66 -7.42 -16.87
N ILE A 507 23.27 -7.90 -15.69
CA ILE A 507 23.48 -7.22 -14.40
C ILE A 507 24.57 -7.96 -13.63
N GLU A 508 25.59 -7.24 -13.20
CA GLU A 508 26.69 -7.80 -12.41
C GLU A 508 26.33 -7.77 -10.92
N MET A 509 26.24 -8.96 -10.31
CA MET A 509 25.96 -9.11 -8.89
C MET A 509 26.65 -10.33 -8.26
N PRO A 510 27.99 -10.45 -8.40
CA PRO A 510 28.75 -11.60 -7.88
C PRO A 510 28.62 -11.79 -6.37
N GLN A 511 28.30 -10.73 -5.62
CA GLN A 511 28.06 -10.78 -4.18
C GLN A 511 26.82 -11.59 -3.77
N TYR A 512 25.92 -11.87 -4.72
CA TYR A 512 24.70 -12.65 -4.49
C TYR A 512 24.76 -14.05 -5.15
N ASP A 513 25.96 -14.56 -5.42
CA ASP A 513 26.17 -15.95 -5.89
C ASP A 513 25.48 -16.97 -4.96
N GLY A 514 24.68 -17.86 -5.54
CA GLY A 514 23.89 -18.85 -4.81
C GLY A 514 22.57 -18.33 -4.22
N TYR A 515 22.16 -17.11 -4.53
CA TYR A 515 20.84 -16.59 -4.15
C TYR A 515 19.79 -16.89 -5.21
N LEU A 516 18.57 -17.19 -4.76
CA LEU A 516 17.40 -17.42 -5.59
C LEU A 516 16.50 -16.17 -5.57
N PRO A 517 16.22 -15.53 -6.73
CA PRO A 517 15.31 -14.39 -6.81
C PRO A 517 13.85 -14.83 -6.94
N PHE A 518 12.97 -14.05 -6.32
CA PHE A 518 11.52 -14.17 -6.41
C PHE A 518 10.92 -12.81 -6.73
N GLU A 519 10.04 -12.75 -7.72
CA GLU A 519 9.34 -11.52 -8.07
C GLU A 519 8.28 -11.22 -6.99
N VAL A 520 8.32 -10.04 -6.38
CA VAL A 520 7.54 -9.76 -5.15
C VAL A 520 6.03 -9.68 -5.34
N PHE A 521 5.54 -9.39 -6.55
CA PHE A 521 4.10 -9.28 -6.81
C PHE A 521 3.46 -10.65 -7.06
N SER A 522 4.16 -11.54 -7.79
CA SER A 522 3.67 -12.85 -8.22
C SER A 522 4.23 -14.02 -7.42
N GLU A 523 5.30 -13.79 -6.65
CA GLU A 523 6.13 -14.80 -5.97
C GLU A 523 6.77 -15.82 -6.92
N ASN A 524 6.80 -15.51 -8.22
CA ASN A 524 7.45 -16.36 -9.21
C ASN A 524 8.95 -16.43 -9.00
N THR A 525 9.47 -17.65 -8.98
CA THR A 525 10.89 -17.94 -8.85
C THR A 525 11.61 -17.70 -10.17
N PHE A 526 12.73 -16.99 -10.10
CA PHE A 526 13.64 -16.76 -11.21
C PHE A 526 14.87 -17.70 -11.11
N PRO A 527 15.66 -17.88 -12.18
CA PRO A 527 16.88 -18.68 -12.14
C PRO A 527 17.84 -18.22 -11.03
N LEU A 528 18.60 -19.18 -10.48
CA LEU A 528 19.62 -18.92 -9.46
C LEU A 528 20.65 -17.88 -9.93
N ILE A 529 21.02 -16.96 -9.06
CA ILE A 529 22.12 -16.03 -9.29
C ILE A 529 23.43 -16.81 -9.16
N ASN A 530 24.27 -16.71 -10.18
CA ASN A 530 25.60 -17.30 -10.21
C ASN A 530 26.64 -16.17 -10.29
N LYS A 531 27.93 -16.51 -10.26
CA LYS A 531 29.03 -15.55 -10.50
C LYS A 531 29.02 -14.86 -11.87
N ASN A 532 28.32 -15.43 -12.86
CA ASN A 532 28.19 -14.83 -14.18
C ASN A 532 27.15 -13.69 -14.17
N PRO A 533 27.25 -12.69 -15.06
CA PRO A 533 26.25 -11.64 -15.19
C PRO A 533 24.84 -12.21 -15.37
N TYR A 534 23.88 -11.67 -14.62
CA TYR A 534 22.51 -12.13 -14.61
C TYR A 534 21.72 -11.48 -15.74
N VAL A 535 21.24 -12.28 -16.67
CA VAL A 535 20.57 -11.78 -17.88
C VAL A 535 19.08 -11.70 -17.68
N LEU A 536 18.51 -10.52 -17.91
CA LEU A 536 17.07 -10.28 -17.90
C LEU A 536 16.61 -9.68 -19.24
N THR A 537 15.41 -10.06 -19.66
CA THR A 537 14.68 -9.40 -20.73
C THR A 537 13.52 -8.59 -20.14
N LEU A 538 13.37 -7.37 -20.64
CA LEU A 538 12.45 -6.38 -20.11
C LEU A 538 11.59 -5.85 -21.27
N GLY A 539 10.27 -5.83 -21.09
CA GLY A 539 9.37 -5.15 -22.01
C GLY A 539 9.51 -3.63 -21.93
N PRO A 540 8.90 -2.87 -22.87
CA PRO A 540 8.86 -1.41 -22.80
C PRO A 540 8.37 -0.89 -21.45
N HIS A 541 9.19 -0.08 -20.78
CA HIS A 541 8.90 0.48 -19.46
C HIS A 541 8.54 -0.54 -18.36
N SER A 542 8.96 -1.81 -18.51
CA SER A 542 8.75 -2.83 -17.50
C SER A 542 9.74 -2.68 -16.34
N HIS A 543 9.40 -3.30 -15.22
CA HIS A 543 10.20 -3.27 -14.00
C HIS A 543 10.09 -4.61 -13.27
N TYR A 544 11.05 -4.89 -12.40
CA TYR A 544 11.00 -5.98 -11.44
C TYR A 544 11.42 -5.50 -10.07
N TRP A 545 10.73 -5.99 -9.05
CA TRP A 545 11.20 -6.05 -7.67
C TRP A 545 11.46 -7.52 -7.37
N LEU A 546 12.72 -7.89 -7.20
CA LEU A 546 13.15 -9.27 -6.99
C LEU A 546 13.69 -9.40 -5.57
N LYS A 547 12.94 -10.03 -4.67
CA LYS A 547 13.45 -10.40 -3.34
C LYS A 547 14.33 -11.62 -3.50
N ILE A 548 15.54 -11.60 -2.94
CA ILE A 548 16.49 -12.72 -3.06
C ILE A 548 16.65 -13.45 -1.73
N LYS A 549 16.86 -14.77 -1.77
CA LYS A 549 17.17 -15.60 -0.60
C LYS A 549 18.30 -16.56 -0.90
N LYS A 550 19.17 -16.85 0.08
CA LYS A 550 20.26 -17.82 -0.07
C LYS A 550 19.71 -19.24 -0.30
N GLY A 551 20.22 -19.96 -1.29
CA GLY A 551 19.68 -21.23 -1.81
C GLY A 551 19.75 -22.46 -0.88
N GLU A 552 20.26 -22.35 0.34
CA GLU A 552 20.40 -23.45 1.31
C GLU A 552 19.05 -23.98 1.85
N ASN A 553 17.96 -23.25 1.62
CA ASN A 553 16.62 -23.55 2.17
C ASN A 553 15.64 -24.23 1.19
N ILE A 554 16.08 -24.70 0.02
CA ILE A 554 15.15 -25.26 -0.98
C ILE A 554 14.90 -26.77 -0.74
N GLN A 555 15.84 -27.50 -0.15
CA GLN A 555 15.65 -28.91 0.21
C GLN A 555 14.87 -29.13 1.52
N SER A 556 14.88 -28.16 2.44
CA SER A 556 14.15 -28.25 3.72
C SER A 556 12.64 -27.98 3.60
N VAL A 557 12.18 -27.39 2.50
CA VAL A 557 10.75 -27.12 2.25
C VAL A 557 9.98 -28.40 1.86
N LEU A 558 10.67 -29.50 1.53
CA LEU A 558 10.05 -30.74 1.05
C LEU A 558 9.89 -31.86 2.09
N LEU A 559 10.38 -31.68 3.33
CA LEU A 559 10.28 -32.69 4.40
C LEU A 559 9.86 -32.03 5.73
N GLY A 560 8.56 -32.11 6.01
CA GLY A 560 7.93 -32.01 7.34
C GLY A 560 8.43 -30.90 8.26
N GLN A 561 7.77 -29.74 8.26
CA GLN A 561 7.98 -28.73 9.29
C GLN A 561 7.60 -29.27 10.68
N GLU A 562 8.50 -29.12 11.65
CA GLU A 562 8.16 -29.14 13.07
C GLU A 562 7.40 -27.85 13.37
N ILE A 563 6.11 -27.95 13.72
CA ILE A 563 5.30 -26.78 14.01
C ILE A 563 5.03 -26.76 15.52
N SER A 564 5.54 -25.74 16.20
CA SER A 564 5.28 -25.49 17.61
C SER A 564 3.88 -24.91 17.80
N LEU A 565 2.86 -25.72 17.56
CA LEU A 565 1.48 -25.47 17.92
C LEU A 565 1.22 -26.15 19.27
N GLU A 566 0.71 -25.42 20.25
CA GLU A 566 0.20 -25.98 21.51
C GLU A 566 -1.32 -26.16 21.40
N CYS A 567 -1.80 -27.40 21.47
CA CYS A 567 -3.23 -27.71 21.48
C CYS A 567 -3.49 -28.89 22.43
N SER A 568 -4.37 -28.71 23.41
CA SER A 568 -4.81 -29.79 24.30
C SER A 568 -5.89 -30.66 23.65
N GLN A 569 -6.05 -31.90 24.13
CA GLN A 569 -7.11 -32.81 23.65
C GLN A 569 -8.52 -32.26 23.87
N ASP A 570 -8.73 -31.42 24.89
CA ASP A 570 -10.05 -30.83 25.15
C ASP A 570 -10.34 -29.62 24.25
N GLU A 571 -9.31 -28.85 23.87
CA GLU A 571 -9.44 -27.78 22.88
C GLU A 571 -9.75 -28.32 21.49
N TRP A 572 -9.20 -29.48 21.13
CA TRP A 572 -9.50 -30.16 19.85
C TRP A 572 -10.96 -30.64 19.72
N LYS A 573 -11.71 -30.71 20.82
CA LYS A 573 -13.15 -31.05 20.81
C LYS A 573 -14.03 -29.84 20.50
N LEU A 574 -13.46 -28.65 20.43
CA LEU A 574 -14.16 -27.39 20.16
C LEU A 574 -13.77 -26.86 18.78
N ALA A 575 -14.57 -25.93 18.25
CA ALA A 575 -14.24 -25.27 16.99
C ALA A 575 -12.89 -24.52 17.07
N ILE A 576 -12.17 -24.48 15.97
CA ILE A 576 -10.84 -23.88 15.85
C ILE A 576 -10.91 -22.38 16.15
N GLY A 577 -10.24 -21.95 17.22
CA GLY A 577 -10.14 -20.54 17.61
C GLY A 577 -9.27 -19.71 16.65
N ASP A 578 -9.47 -18.38 16.64
CA ASP A 578 -8.85 -17.46 15.68
C ASP A 578 -7.30 -17.51 15.67
N GLN A 579 -6.67 -17.73 16.83
CA GLN A 579 -5.21 -17.83 16.93
C GLN A 579 -4.68 -19.10 16.25
N PHE A 580 -5.39 -20.23 16.39
CA PHE A 580 -5.01 -21.51 15.78
C PHE A 580 -5.35 -21.54 14.28
N LYS A 581 -6.42 -20.85 13.90
CA LYS A 581 -6.93 -20.75 12.54
C LYS A 581 -5.90 -20.24 11.53
N HIS A 582 -5.21 -19.15 11.84
CA HIS A 582 -4.26 -18.54 10.89
C HIS A 582 -3.03 -19.41 10.62
N ALA A 583 -2.50 -20.08 11.64
CA ALA A 583 -1.41 -21.02 11.46
C ALA A 583 -1.86 -22.20 10.58
N LEU A 584 -3.06 -22.74 10.86
CA LEU A 584 -3.63 -23.85 10.11
C LEU A 584 -3.92 -23.49 8.64
N GLU A 585 -4.44 -22.29 8.36
CA GLU A 585 -4.65 -21.77 6.99
C GLU A 585 -3.36 -21.80 6.16
N SER A 586 -2.23 -21.40 6.74
CA SER A 586 -0.92 -21.44 6.09
C SER A 586 -0.46 -22.87 5.80
N ILE A 587 -0.57 -23.76 6.78
CA ILE A 587 -0.11 -25.16 6.68
C ILE A 587 -0.93 -25.92 5.64
N LEU A 588 -2.25 -25.73 5.65
CA LEU A 588 -3.15 -26.37 4.70
C LEU A 588 -2.91 -25.89 3.26
N SER A 589 -2.57 -24.61 3.09
CA SER A 589 -2.17 -24.06 1.78
C SER A 589 -1.01 -24.84 1.17
N ASP A 590 0.00 -25.18 1.97
CA ASP A 590 1.17 -25.93 1.50
C ASP A 590 0.88 -27.43 1.34
N TYR A 591 0.13 -28.02 2.27
CA TYR A 591 -0.28 -29.43 2.19
C TYR A 591 -1.08 -29.73 0.91
N ILE A 592 -2.07 -28.89 0.57
CA ILE A 592 -2.94 -29.11 -0.59
C ILE A 592 -2.16 -29.17 -1.90
N LYS A 593 -1.09 -28.36 -2.05
CA LYS A 593 -0.22 -28.37 -3.24
C LYS A 593 0.43 -29.74 -3.47
N THR A 594 0.68 -30.51 -2.41
CA THR A 594 1.29 -31.84 -2.48
C THR A 594 0.28 -32.94 -2.85
N CYS A 595 -1.01 -32.67 -2.68
CA CYS A 595 -2.07 -33.66 -2.87
C CYS A 595 -2.32 -33.96 -4.35
N ARG A 596 -2.66 -35.22 -4.69
CA ARG A 596 -2.99 -35.59 -6.09
C ARG A 596 -4.33 -35.03 -6.54
N TRP A 597 -5.30 -34.99 -5.64
CA TRP A 597 -6.66 -34.51 -5.87
C TRP A 597 -6.78 -32.99 -6.02
N PHE A 598 -5.73 -32.23 -5.74
CA PHE A 598 -5.70 -30.81 -6.01
C PHE A 598 -5.59 -30.57 -7.52
N GLY A 599 -6.65 -30.04 -8.12
CA GLY A 599 -6.76 -29.87 -9.58
C GLY A 599 -5.99 -28.66 -10.14
N SER A 600 -5.69 -27.67 -9.30
CA SER A 600 -5.13 -26.37 -9.70
C SER A 600 -3.61 -26.27 -9.47
N LYS A 601 -2.87 -27.36 -9.71
CA LYS A 601 -1.41 -27.45 -9.43
C LYS A 601 -0.55 -26.42 -10.15
N SER A 602 -1.01 -25.92 -11.29
CA SER A 602 -0.32 -24.89 -12.07
C SER A 602 -0.61 -23.47 -11.59
N ARG A 603 -1.56 -23.28 -10.67
CA ARG A 603 -1.97 -21.95 -10.17
C ARG A 603 -1.30 -21.65 -8.84
N ILE A 604 -1.01 -20.36 -8.62
CA ILE A 604 -0.41 -19.87 -7.38
C ILE A 604 -1.53 -19.49 -6.41
N ILE A 605 -1.59 -20.16 -5.26
CA ILE A 605 -2.54 -19.85 -4.18
C ILE A 605 -2.11 -18.54 -3.52
N ARG A 606 -2.91 -17.49 -3.67
CA ARG A 606 -2.74 -16.17 -3.05
C ARG A 606 -3.19 -16.16 -1.59
N ASN A 607 -4.27 -16.87 -1.29
CA ASN A 607 -4.86 -16.94 0.04
C ASN A 607 -5.57 -18.28 0.25
N CYS A 608 -5.47 -18.81 1.47
CA CYS A 608 -6.21 -19.98 1.93
C CYS A 608 -7.01 -19.56 3.17
N LYS A 609 -8.32 -19.73 3.16
CA LYS A 609 -9.19 -19.31 4.26
C LYS A 609 -10.10 -20.43 4.72
N ILE A 610 -10.15 -20.70 6.02
CA ILE A 610 -11.14 -21.61 6.60
C ILE A 610 -12.48 -20.86 6.66
N ILE A 611 -13.38 -21.19 5.75
CA ILE A 611 -14.71 -20.56 5.65
C ILE A 611 -15.76 -21.28 6.49
N GLU A 612 -15.54 -22.57 6.77
CA GLU A 612 -16.37 -23.40 7.65
C GLU A 612 -15.49 -24.41 8.41
N ASP A 613 -15.88 -24.66 9.67
CA ASP A 613 -15.32 -25.68 10.56
C ASP A 613 -16.48 -26.39 11.28
N ALA A 614 -16.63 -27.70 11.02
CA ALA A 614 -17.58 -28.55 11.69
C ALA A 614 -16.89 -29.67 12.47
N VAL A 615 -17.07 -29.64 13.79
CA VAL A 615 -16.53 -30.66 14.69
C VAL A 615 -17.38 -31.91 14.62
N TYR A 616 -16.75 -33.05 14.35
CA TYR A 616 -17.38 -34.35 14.19
C TYR A 616 -16.77 -35.39 15.12
N SER A 617 -17.59 -35.99 15.98
CA SER A 617 -17.19 -37.12 16.81
C SER A 617 -17.61 -38.45 16.19
N SER A 618 -16.67 -39.40 16.20
CA SER A 618 -16.86 -40.79 15.78
C SER A 618 -16.00 -41.71 16.67
N GLY A 619 -16.62 -42.72 17.29
CA GLY A 619 -15.92 -43.56 18.27
C GLY A 619 -15.40 -42.73 19.44
N LEU A 620 -14.10 -42.87 19.74
CA LEU A 620 -13.41 -42.09 20.77
C LEU A 620 -12.71 -40.83 20.20
N ALA A 621 -12.83 -40.59 18.90
CA ALA A 621 -12.12 -39.53 18.20
C ALA A 621 -12.98 -38.34 17.78
N TRP A 622 -12.26 -37.24 17.57
CA TRP A 622 -12.78 -35.95 17.15
C TRP A 622 -12.04 -35.49 15.90
N PHE A 623 -12.83 -35.08 14.91
CA PHE A 623 -12.38 -34.63 13.61
C PHE A 623 -12.96 -33.26 13.30
N HIS A 624 -12.28 -32.51 12.44
CA HIS A 624 -12.80 -31.26 11.89
C HIS A 624 -13.06 -31.42 10.41
N ILE A 625 -14.29 -31.17 9.95
CA ILE A 625 -14.62 -31.13 8.53
C ILE A 625 -14.52 -29.67 8.09
N LEU A 626 -13.43 -29.31 7.42
CA LEU A 626 -13.16 -27.94 7.00
C LEU A 626 -13.60 -27.70 5.57
N LEU A 627 -14.17 -26.52 5.32
CA LEU A 627 -14.27 -25.94 3.99
C LEU A 627 -13.26 -24.80 3.86
N LEU A 628 -12.39 -24.93 2.86
CA LEU A 628 -11.28 -24.03 2.58
C LEU A 628 -11.56 -23.26 1.29
N GLU A 629 -11.56 -21.95 1.34
CA GLU A 629 -11.62 -21.10 0.14
C GLU A 629 -10.18 -20.78 -0.28
N LEU A 630 -9.79 -21.25 -1.46
CA LEU A 630 -8.51 -20.95 -2.08
C LEU A 630 -8.72 -19.85 -3.13
N SER A 631 -8.05 -18.71 -2.92
CA SER A 631 -7.98 -17.63 -3.91
C SER A 631 -6.66 -17.70 -4.65
N TYR A 632 -6.68 -17.52 -5.97
CA TYR A 632 -5.49 -17.58 -6.83
C TYR A 632 -5.08 -16.18 -7.31
N ASN A 633 -3.86 -16.07 -7.85
CA ASN A 633 -3.45 -14.88 -8.60
C ASN A 633 -4.23 -14.71 -9.90
N ASP A 634 -4.67 -15.83 -10.49
CA ASP A 634 -5.45 -15.92 -11.72
C ASP A 634 -6.60 -16.94 -11.60
N GLY A 635 -7.79 -16.57 -12.06
CA GLY A 635 -8.99 -17.42 -12.02
C GLY A 635 -9.94 -17.15 -10.85
N THR A 636 -11.03 -17.92 -10.79
CA THR A 636 -12.05 -17.82 -9.73
C THR A 636 -11.59 -18.55 -8.47
N PRO A 637 -12.01 -18.09 -7.26
CA PRO A 637 -11.80 -18.86 -6.04
C PRO A 637 -12.40 -20.27 -6.14
N GLU A 638 -11.76 -21.22 -5.47
CA GLU A 638 -12.22 -22.62 -5.41
C GLU A 638 -12.41 -23.04 -3.95
N THR A 639 -13.48 -23.78 -3.66
CA THR A 639 -13.74 -24.31 -2.32
C THR A 639 -13.30 -25.76 -2.23
N TYR A 640 -12.55 -26.11 -1.19
CA TYR A 640 -12.07 -27.47 -0.93
C TYR A 640 -12.55 -28.01 0.40
N CYS A 641 -12.97 -29.29 0.44
CA CYS A 641 -13.32 -30.02 1.66
C CYS A 641 -12.12 -30.82 2.16
N VAL A 642 -11.66 -30.53 3.37
CA VAL A 642 -10.53 -31.22 4.00
C VAL A 642 -10.91 -31.64 5.42
N PRO A 643 -11.18 -32.94 5.65
CA PRO A 643 -11.32 -33.48 7.00
C PRO A 643 -9.95 -33.54 7.69
N LEU A 644 -9.87 -33.12 8.94
CA LEU A 644 -8.65 -33.15 9.76
C LEU A 644 -8.85 -34.04 10.99
N GLY A 645 -7.83 -34.83 11.30
CA GLY A 645 -7.69 -35.57 12.55
C GLY A 645 -6.42 -35.19 13.29
N LEU A 646 -6.45 -35.38 14.62
CA LEU A 646 -5.30 -35.23 15.51
C LEU A 646 -5.16 -36.50 16.36
N ARG A 647 -3.96 -37.06 16.39
CA ARG A 647 -3.62 -38.26 17.19
C ARG A 647 -2.27 -38.04 17.88
N LEU A 648 -2.05 -38.71 19.01
CA LEU A 648 -0.70 -38.78 19.58
C LEU A 648 0.22 -39.52 18.60
N LYS A 649 1.48 -39.10 18.51
CA LYS A 649 2.45 -39.71 17.60
C LYS A 649 2.64 -41.21 17.87
N SER A 650 2.52 -41.63 19.14
CA SER A 650 2.54 -43.04 19.56
C SER A 650 1.33 -43.86 19.08
N GLU A 651 0.20 -43.22 18.77
CA GLU A 651 -1.04 -43.87 18.32
C GLU A 651 -1.18 -43.84 16.79
N ALA A 652 -0.40 -43.00 16.11
CA ALA A 652 -0.45 -42.81 14.65
C ALA A 652 0.58 -43.65 13.87
N VAL A 653 1.18 -44.68 14.49
CA VAL A 653 2.24 -45.51 13.87
C VAL A 653 1.77 -46.14 12.56
N GLU A 654 0.57 -46.72 12.53
CA GLU A 654 0.02 -47.36 11.34
C GLU A 654 -0.27 -46.35 10.21
N LEU A 655 -0.71 -45.13 10.56
CA LEU A 655 -0.94 -44.05 9.59
C LEU A 655 0.38 -43.59 8.96
N LEU A 656 1.42 -43.44 9.78
CA LEU A 656 2.77 -43.07 9.34
C LEU A 656 3.38 -44.11 8.40
N GLU A 657 3.15 -45.39 8.66
CA GLU A 657 3.67 -46.49 7.82
C GLU A 657 2.88 -46.65 6.52
N LYS A 658 1.54 -46.67 6.58
CA LYS A 658 0.69 -46.98 5.43
C LYS A 658 0.42 -45.78 4.53
N ASN A 659 0.28 -44.59 5.11
CA ASN A 659 -0.13 -43.38 4.40
C ASN A 659 0.68 -42.14 4.84
N PRO A 660 2.01 -42.13 4.65
CA PRO A 660 2.86 -40.99 5.08
C PRO A 660 2.46 -39.66 4.43
N LYS A 661 1.82 -39.69 3.25
CA LYS A 661 1.33 -38.49 2.55
C LYS A 661 0.05 -37.89 3.15
N ALA A 662 -0.62 -38.60 4.06
CA ALA A 662 -1.77 -38.08 4.78
C ALA A 662 -1.36 -37.14 5.93
N VAL A 663 -0.09 -37.18 6.35
CA VAL A 663 0.43 -36.35 7.42
C VAL A 663 0.59 -34.90 6.93
N ILE A 664 0.00 -33.98 7.68
CA ILE A 664 0.00 -32.55 7.39
C ILE A 664 1.11 -31.85 8.18
N ALA A 665 1.18 -32.10 9.49
CA ALA A 665 2.18 -31.49 10.38
C ALA A 665 2.34 -32.27 11.69
N THR A 666 3.46 -32.04 12.38
CA THR A 666 3.66 -32.44 13.78
C THR A 666 3.24 -31.28 14.70
N VAL A 667 2.55 -31.58 15.80
CA VAL A 667 1.97 -30.62 16.75
C VAL A 667 2.44 -30.94 18.17
N ARG A 668 2.64 -29.96 19.04
CA ARG A 668 2.92 -30.19 20.47
C ARG A 668 1.61 -30.21 21.27
N MET A 669 1.39 -31.28 22.01
CA MET A 669 0.21 -31.46 22.86
C MET A 669 0.62 -31.34 24.32
N GLY A 670 0.41 -30.17 24.93
CA GLY A 670 0.83 -29.89 26.30
C GLY A 670 2.35 -29.81 26.47
N THR A 671 2.86 -30.07 27.69
CA THR A 671 4.26 -29.80 28.05
C THR A 671 5.27 -30.85 27.56
N GLU A 672 4.85 -32.07 27.21
CA GLU A 672 5.78 -33.17 26.83
C GLU A 672 5.27 -34.17 25.77
N GLN A 673 4.10 -33.99 25.15
CA GLN A 673 3.59 -34.96 24.15
C GLN A 673 3.62 -34.41 22.72
N GLU A 674 3.98 -35.26 21.76
CA GLU A 674 3.91 -34.95 20.33
C GLU A 674 2.66 -35.58 19.71
N GLY A 675 1.92 -34.77 18.95
CA GLY A 675 0.79 -35.17 18.14
C GLY A 675 1.06 -35.03 16.65
N ILE A 676 0.25 -35.70 15.83
CA ILE A 676 0.27 -35.60 14.38
C ILE A 676 -1.08 -35.08 13.91
N LEU A 677 -1.04 -34.01 13.13
CA LEU A 677 -2.15 -33.50 12.35
C LEU A 677 -2.14 -34.17 10.97
N PHE A 678 -3.28 -34.72 10.55
CA PHE A 678 -3.39 -35.48 9.31
C PHE A 678 -4.75 -35.33 8.64
N ASP A 679 -4.85 -35.75 7.38
CA ASP A 679 -6.09 -35.83 6.63
C ASP A 679 -6.97 -36.97 7.15
N GLY A 680 -8.10 -36.60 7.75
CA GLY A 680 -9.00 -37.51 8.45
C GLY A 680 -9.57 -38.62 7.58
N MET A 681 -9.59 -38.49 6.26
CA MET A 681 -10.08 -39.57 5.38
C MET A 681 -9.23 -40.83 5.46
N TYR A 682 -7.97 -40.72 5.89
CA TYR A 682 -7.08 -41.86 6.06
C TYR A 682 -7.22 -42.54 7.43
N ASP A 683 -8.05 -42.01 8.33
CA ASP A 683 -8.41 -42.64 9.61
C ASP A 683 -9.72 -43.43 9.51
N GLU A 684 -9.72 -44.67 10.01
CA GLU A 684 -10.85 -45.58 9.93
C GLU A 684 -12.07 -45.09 10.71
N GLU A 685 -11.87 -44.46 11.87
CA GLU A 685 -12.98 -44.01 12.72
C GLU A 685 -13.79 -42.92 12.03
N LEU A 686 -13.14 -42.01 11.27
CA LEU A 686 -13.87 -41.04 10.46
C LEU A 686 -14.65 -41.72 9.34
N ARG A 687 -14.02 -42.65 8.60
CA ARG A 687 -14.67 -43.33 7.46
C ARG A 687 -15.94 -44.06 7.91
N TYR A 688 -15.86 -44.86 8.96
CA TYR A 688 -17.04 -45.51 9.55
C TYR A 688 -18.03 -44.50 10.13
N GLY A 689 -17.53 -43.43 10.73
CA GLY A 689 -18.34 -42.33 11.24
C GLY A 689 -19.21 -41.68 10.16
N LEU A 690 -18.65 -41.36 8.99
CA LEU A 690 -19.40 -40.75 7.89
C LEU A 690 -20.47 -41.71 7.36
N LEU A 691 -20.13 -42.99 7.19
CA LEU A 691 -21.07 -44.02 6.77
C LEU A 691 -22.24 -44.19 7.75
N ALA A 692 -21.93 -44.34 9.04
CA ALA A 692 -22.93 -44.39 10.11
C ALA A 692 -23.79 -43.12 10.13
N GLY A 693 -23.18 -41.94 9.92
CA GLY A 693 -23.87 -40.67 9.82
C GLY A 693 -24.95 -40.64 8.74
N ILE A 694 -24.68 -41.18 7.55
CA ILE A 694 -25.67 -41.34 6.47
C ILE A 694 -26.81 -42.26 6.89
N THR A 695 -26.49 -43.42 7.46
CA THR A 695 -27.52 -44.38 7.88
C THR A 695 -28.42 -43.86 9.01
N GLN A 696 -27.86 -43.04 9.90
CA GLN A 696 -28.53 -42.49 11.07
C GLN A 696 -29.13 -41.09 10.84
N ARG A 697 -29.01 -40.53 9.61
CA ARG A 697 -29.49 -39.17 9.28
C ARG A 697 -28.88 -38.09 10.18
N LYS A 698 -27.60 -38.22 10.50
CA LYS A 698 -26.91 -37.31 11.42
C LYS A 698 -26.81 -35.91 10.79
N ARG A 699 -26.96 -34.89 11.63
CA ARG A 699 -26.65 -33.49 11.28
C ARG A 699 -25.44 -33.05 12.08
N ILE A 700 -24.48 -32.41 11.41
CA ILE A 700 -23.22 -31.94 11.99
C ILE A 700 -23.26 -30.42 11.93
N LYS A 701 -23.27 -29.76 13.09
CA LYS A 701 -23.31 -28.30 13.16
C LYS A 701 -21.94 -27.73 12.85
N GLY A 702 -21.88 -26.79 11.90
CA GLY A 702 -20.69 -25.99 11.62
C GLY A 702 -20.73 -24.64 12.34
N SER A 703 -19.65 -23.89 12.18
CA SER A 703 -19.50 -22.50 12.61
C SER A 703 -20.46 -21.53 11.90
N LYS A 704 -20.79 -21.76 10.62
CA LYS A 704 -21.68 -20.87 9.84
C LYS A 704 -22.92 -21.57 9.28
N GLY A 705 -22.83 -22.86 8.99
CA GLY A 705 -23.89 -23.69 8.44
C GLY A 705 -23.99 -25.03 9.15
N PHE A 706 -24.45 -26.05 8.43
CA PHE A 706 -24.47 -27.43 8.92
C PHE A 706 -24.33 -28.42 7.78
N PHE A 707 -23.77 -29.59 8.08
CA PHE A 707 -23.74 -30.73 7.19
C PHE A 707 -24.91 -31.66 7.54
N SER A 708 -25.60 -32.15 6.52
CA SER A 708 -26.75 -33.05 6.66
C SER A 708 -26.45 -34.35 5.92
N CYS A 709 -26.50 -35.47 6.62
CA CYS A 709 -26.38 -36.78 6.00
C CYS A 709 -27.78 -37.26 5.55
N VAL A 710 -27.95 -37.47 4.25
CA VAL A 710 -29.24 -37.73 3.59
C VAL A 710 -29.24 -39.14 3.00
N PRO A 711 -29.88 -40.13 3.62
CA PRO A 711 -30.01 -41.46 3.05
C PRO A 711 -31.12 -41.53 2.00
N THR A 712 -30.92 -42.32 0.95
CA THR A 712 -31.99 -42.63 -0.02
C THR A 712 -32.93 -43.72 0.54
N LYS A 713 -34.09 -43.89 -0.09
CA LYS A 713 -35.10 -44.88 0.36
C LYS A 713 -34.59 -46.32 0.29
N ILE A 714 -33.72 -46.59 -0.69
CA ILE A 714 -33.19 -47.93 -0.98
C ILE A 714 -31.94 -48.28 -0.16
N LEU A 715 -31.43 -47.36 0.68
CA LEU A 715 -30.27 -47.62 1.53
C LEU A 715 -30.45 -48.90 2.35
N LYS A 716 -31.60 -49.06 3.02
CA LYS A 716 -31.85 -50.23 3.90
C LYS A 716 -31.92 -51.54 3.12
N ASP A 717 -32.38 -51.50 1.87
CA ASP A 717 -32.52 -52.68 1.03
C ASP A 717 -31.16 -53.14 0.47
N ASN A 718 -30.19 -52.22 0.37
CA ASN A 718 -28.85 -52.49 -0.19
C ASN A 718 -27.75 -52.58 0.89
N LEU A 719 -28.01 -52.04 2.07
CA LEU A 719 -27.08 -51.91 3.20
C LEU A 719 -27.85 -52.12 4.51
N SER A 720 -28.34 -53.35 4.69
CA SER A 720 -29.23 -53.75 5.78
C SER A 720 -28.59 -53.75 7.16
N ASP A 721 -27.26 -53.97 7.24
CA ASP A 721 -26.52 -53.93 8.51
C ASP A 721 -25.12 -53.32 8.34
N VAL A 722 -24.92 -52.11 8.88
CA VAL A 722 -23.63 -51.40 8.83
C VAL A 722 -22.58 -52.14 9.66
N GLU A 723 -22.99 -52.91 10.67
CA GLU A 723 -22.10 -53.69 11.54
C GLU A 723 -21.41 -54.84 10.79
N GLU A 724 -21.92 -55.27 9.63
CA GLU A 724 -21.26 -56.28 8.78
C GLU A 724 -20.10 -55.74 7.95
N ILE A 725 -19.90 -54.41 7.89
CA ILE A 725 -18.79 -53.81 7.16
C ILE A 725 -17.54 -53.85 8.04
N LYS A 726 -16.66 -54.80 7.71
CA LYS A 726 -15.45 -55.09 8.48
C LYS A 726 -14.21 -54.38 7.96
N THR A 727 -14.27 -53.82 6.75
CA THR A 727 -13.11 -53.23 6.08
C THR A 727 -13.45 -51.93 5.36
N SER A 728 -12.57 -50.93 5.47
CA SER A 728 -12.67 -49.64 4.80
C SER A 728 -11.33 -49.28 4.17
N GLN A 729 -11.27 -49.20 2.84
CA GLN A 729 -10.04 -48.95 2.10
C GLN A 729 -10.16 -47.71 1.21
N VAL A 730 -9.19 -46.80 1.33
CA VAL A 730 -9.04 -45.65 0.41
C VAL A 730 -8.47 -46.15 -0.92
N MET A 731 -9.07 -45.77 -2.04
CA MET A 731 -8.61 -46.17 -3.38
C MET A 731 -7.37 -45.38 -3.80
N GLN A 732 -6.36 -46.06 -4.38
CA GLN A 732 -5.11 -45.41 -4.81
C GLN A 732 -5.22 -44.58 -6.10
N ALA A 733 -6.29 -44.80 -6.88
CA ALA A 733 -6.61 -44.03 -8.09
C ALA A 733 -7.32 -42.73 -7.72
N GLU A 734 -6.55 -41.77 -7.19
CA GLU A 734 -7.08 -40.46 -6.80
C GLU A 734 -7.28 -39.55 -8.03
N GLN A 735 -8.53 -39.12 -8.26
CA GLN A 735 -8.89 -37.99 -9.11
C GLN A 735 -9.19 -36.74 -8.23
N SER A 736 -10.12 -35.87 -8.60
CA SER A 736 -10.56 -34.69 -7.84
C SER A 736 -11.35 -35.01 -6.55
N ASN A 737 -11.44 -36.28 -6.17
CA ASN A 737 -12.21 -36.80 -5.05
C ASN A 737 -11.46 -37.94 -4.34
N THR A 738 -11.74 -38.15 -3.06
CA THR A 738 -11.24 -39.30 -2.30
C THR A 738 -12.33 -40.38 -2.23
N SER A 739 -12.05 -41.56 -2.78
CA SER A 739 -12.98 -42.68 -2.82
C SER A 739 -12.62 -43.74 -1.79
N VAL A 740 -13.61 -44.19 -1.03
CA VAL A 740 -13.49 -45.22 0.01
C VAL A 740 -14.39 -46.39 -0.34
N VAL A 741 -13.83 -47.59 -0.38
CA VAL A 741 -14.58 -48.84 -0.55
C VAL A 741 -14.84 -49.46 0.82
N PHE A 742 -16.09 -49.75 1.12
CA PHE A 742 -16.53 -50.42 2.34
C PHE A 742 -16.91 -51.86 2.06
N SER A 743 -16.06 -52.81 2.45
CA SER A 743 -16.23 -54.27 2.29
C SER A 743 -16.81 -54.73 0.95
N ARG A 744 -16.49 -54.01 -0.16
CA ARG A 744 -17.05 -54.21 -1.51
C ARG A 744 -18.58 -54.23 -1.58
N LYS A 745 -19.27 -53.59 -0.62
CA LYS A 745 -20.73 -53.42 -0.61
C LYS A 745 -21.13 -52.00 -1.04
N SER A 746 -20.33 -51.01 -0.68
CA SER A 746 -20.56 -49.61 -1.06
C SER A 746 -19.29 -48.83 -1.29
N ILE A 747 -19.41 -47.72 -2.02
CA ILE A 747 -18.35 -46.74 -2.24
C ILE A 747 -18.82 -45.38 -1.74
N LEU A 748 -18.03 -44.76 -0.86
CA LEU A 748 -18.19 -43.35 -0.48
C LEU A 748 -17.19 -42.51 -1.26
N LYS A 749 -17.67 -41.51 -1.99
CA LYS A 749 -16.86 -40.51 -2.67
C LYS A 749 -16.97 -39.19 -1.90
N LEU A 750 -15.87 -38.72 -1.32
CA LEU A 750 -15.76 -37.35 -0.78
C LEU A 750 -15.24 -36.44 -1.89
N TYR A 751 -16.01 -35.44 -2.28
CA TYR A 751 -15.58 -34.45 -3.25
C TYR A 751 -14.60 -33.48 -2.59
N ARG A 752 -13.35 -33.45 -3.08
CA ARG A 752 -12.32 -32.59 -2.49
C ARG A 752 -12.49 -31.15 -2.92
N ARG A 753 -12.85 -30.92 -4.17
CA ARG A 753 -13.28 -29.62 -4.68
C ARG A 753 -14.81 -29.59 -4.71
N LEU A 754 -15.40 -28.55 -4.14
CA LEU A 754 -16.84 -28.33 -4.10
C LEU A 754 -17.21 -27.22 -5.07
N ASP A 755 -18.22 -27.48 -5.90
CA ASP A 755 -18.87 -26.47 -6.73
C ASP A 755 -20.22 -26.07 -6.10
N GLN A 756 -20.80 -24.95 -6.53
CA GLN A 756 -22.10 -24.53 -6.01
C GLN A 756 -23.22 -25.45 -6.52
N GLY A 757 -24.15 -25.79 -5.62
CA GLY A 757 -25.30 -26.65 -5.92
C GLY A 757 -25.01 -28.15 -5.73
N ILE A 758 -25.99 -28.96 -6.13
CA ILE A 758 -25.90 -30.43 -6.08
C ILE A 758 -24.89 -30.91 -7.12
N ASN A 759 -24.03 -31.86 -6.77
CA ASN A 759 -23.05 -32.41 -7.70
C ASN A 759 -23.79 -33.13 -8.85
N PRO A 760 -23.41 -32.91 -10.12
CA PRO A 760 -24.07 -33.55 -11.26
C PRO A 760 -24.08 -35.09 -11.18
N GLU A 761 -23.05 -35.70 -10.60
CA GLU A 761 -22.98 -37.16 -10.42
C GLU A 761 -24.05 -37.65 -9.43
N GLU A 762 -24.27 -36.91 -8.34
CA GLU A 762 -25.35 -37.20 -7.40
C GLU A 762 -26.71 -37.02 -8.05
N GLU A 763 -26.94 -35.92 -8.77
CA GLU A 763 -28.22 -35.63 -9.44
C GLU A 763 -28.58 -36.71 -10.46
N ILE A 764 -27.63 -37.09 -11.31
CA ILE A 764 -27.81 -38.15 -12.33
C ILE A 764 -28.10 -39.49 -11.65
N LEU A 765 -27.32 -39.90 -10.65
CA LEU A 765 -27.53 -41.18 -9.97
C LEU A 765 -28.84 -41.19 -9.18
N ASN A 766 -29.22 -40.06 -8.58
CA ASN A 766 -30.50 -39.92 -7.90
C ASN A 766 -31.66 -40.11 -8.89
N ALA A 767 -31.60 -39.48 -10.06
CA ALA A 767 -32.60 -39.64 -11.11
C ALA A 767 -32.65 -41.10 -11.62
N LEU A 768 -31.51 -41.71 -11.96
CA LEU A 768 -31.45 -43.10 -12.43
C LEU A 768 -31.94 -44.10 -11.36
N THR A 769 -31.68 -43.82 -10.09
CA THR A 769 -32.18 -44.62 -8.97
C THR A 769 -33.70 -44.51 -8.82
N HIS A 770 -34.28 -43.34 -9.09
CA HIS A 770 -35.72 -43.09 -8.93
C HIS A 770 -36.58 -43.45 -10.15
N PHE A 771 -36.08 -43.27 -11.38
CA PHE A 771 -36.87 -43.44 -12.61
C PHE A 771 -36.77 -44.84 -13.26
N GLY A 772 -35.99 -45.75 -12.65
CA GLY A 772 -35.91 -47.16 -13.02
C GLY A 772 -34.46 -47.64 -12.96
N GLN A 773 -34.17 -48.65 -12.11
CA GLN A 773 -32.84 -49.24 -12.00
C GLN A 773 -32.38 -49.76 -13.37
N ALA A 774 -31.53 -48.99 -14.05
CA ALA A 774 -30.83 -49.46 -15.22
C ALA A 774 -29.83 -50.55 -14.78
N GLU A 775 -29.91 -51.71 -15.42
CA GLU A 775 -29.00 -52.83 -15.17
C GLU A 775 -27.55 -52.37 -15.40
N GLY A 776 -26.70 -52.47 -14.36
CA GLY A 776 -25.29 -52.03 -14.43
C GLY A 776 -24.98 -50.61 -13.91
N VAL A 777 -25.96 -49.86 -13.40
CA VAL A 777 -25.73 -48.54 -12.76
C VAL A 777 -25.73 -48.68 -11.23
N PRO A 778 -24.72 -48.16 -10.50
CA PRO A 778 -24.68 -48.29 -9.04
C PRO A 778 -25.80 -47.44 -8.42
N PRO A 779 -26.61 -48.01 -7.51
CA PRO A 779 -27.68 -47.23 -6.85
C PRO A 779 -27.08 -46.15 -5.94
N LEU A 780 -27.71 -44.96 -5.93
CA LEU A 780 -27.40 -43.94 -4.94
C LEU A 780 -27.99 -44.35 -3.59
N LEU A 781 -27.15 -44.47 -2.56
CA LEU A 781 -27.53 -44.93 -1.23
C LEU A 781 -27.66 -43.77 -0.23
N GLY A 782 -26.96 -42.67 -0.47
CA GLY A 782 -27.12 -41.44 0.29
C GLY A 782 -26.08 -40.39 -0.08
N ALA A 783 -26.17 -39.23 0.54
CA ALA A 783 -25.26 -38.11 0.37
C ALA A 783 -24.97 -37.41 1.70
N ILE A 784 -23.93 -36.59 1.70
CA ILE A 784 -23.66 -35.60 2.74
C ILE A 784 -23.67 -34.25 2.04
N GLU A 785 -24.58 -33.38 2.46
CA GLU A 785 -24.80 -32.06 1.87
C GLU A 785 -24.46 -30.98 2.90
N TYR A 786 -23.84 -29.90 2.45
CA TYR A 786 -23.59 -28.70 3.26
C TYR A 786 -24.62 -27.61 2.96
N TYR A 787 -25.21 -27.05 4.02
CA TYR A 787 -26.19 -25.97 3.96
C TYR A 787 -25.60 -24.70 4.58
N GLY A 788 -25.21 -23.75 3.73
CA GLY A 788 -24.75 -22.41 4.13
C GLY A 788 -25.90 -21.43 4.34
N GLN A 789 -25.62 -20.27 4.95
CA GLN A 789 -26.62 -19.21 5.13
C GLN A 789 -27.00 -18.59 3.78
N GLY A 790 -28.24 -18.84 3.33
CA GLY A 790 -28.80 -18.23 2.11
C GLY A 790 -28.24 -18.78 0.80
N THR A 791 -27.56 -19.94 0.83
CA THR A 791 -27.02 -20.62 -0.36
C THR A 791 -27.78 -21.91 -0.65
N GLU A 792 -27.75 -22.36 -1.90
CA GLU A 792 -28.19 -23.71 -2.27
C GLU A 792 -27.34 -24.79 -1.57
N PRO A 793 -27.89 -26.00 -1.34
CA PRO A 793 -27.14 -27.10 -0.77
C PRO A 793 -25.99 -27.51 -1.69
N VAL A 794 -24.85 -27.84 -1.09
CA VAL A 794 -23.65 -28.30 -1.80
C VAL A 794 -23.36 -29.75 -1.44
N THR A 795 -23.23 -30.61 -2.45
CA THR A 795 -22.85 -32.01 -2.22
C THR A 795 -21.39 -32.12 -1.78
N VAL A 796 -21.16 -32.62 -0.57
CA VAL A 796 -19.83 -32.84 0.01
C VAL A 796 -19.35 -34.26 -0.21
N ALA A 797 -20.24 -35.24 -0.02
CA ALA A 797 -19.94 -36.64 -0.25
C ALA A 797 -21.16 -37.40 -0.78
N MET A 798 -20.90 -38.50 -1.47
CA MET A 798 -21.91 -39.40 -2.00
C MET A 798 -21.58 -40.84 -1.60
N LEU A 799 -22.60 -41.60 -1.21
CA LEU A 799 -22.55 -43.05 -0.97
C LEU A 799 -23.34 -43.77 -2.06
N GLN A 800 -22.70 -44.70 -2.75
CA GLN A 800 -23.32 -45.53 -3.80
C GLN A 800 -23.07 -47.01 -3.56
N GLY A 801 -23.89 -47.86 -4.19
CA GLY A 801 -23.66 -49.30 -4.22
C GLY A 801 -22.34 -49.67 -4.90
N PHE A 802 -21.69 -50.72 -4.44
CA PHE A 802 -20.51 -51.28 -5.09
C PHE A 802 -20.96 -52.26 -6.18
N ILE A 803 -20.53 -52.03 -7.42
CA ILE A 803 -20.71 -53.00 -8.51
C ILE A 803 -19.37 -53.71 -8.70
N GLU A 804 -19.35 -55.03 -8.49
CA GLU A 804 -18.20 -55.85 -8.85
C GLU A 804 -18.05 -55.87 -10.37
N ASN A 805 -17.00 -55.20 -10.87
CA ASN A 805 -16.60 -55.29 -12.26
C ASN A 805 -15.22 -55.94 -12.35
N THR A 806 -15.06 -56.91 -13.26
CA THR A 806 -13.82 -57.67 -13.46
C THR A 806 -12.77 -56.92 -14.27
N SER A 807 -13.12 -55.77 -14.86
CA SER A 807 -12.23 -54.92 -15.67
C SER A 807 -12.62 -53.45 -15.57
N ASP A 808 -11.68 -52.53 -15.75
CA ASP A 808 -12.00 -51.12 -15.95
C ASP A 808 -12.04 -50.79 -17.46
N ALA A 809 -12.69 -49.69 -17.83
CA ALA A 809 -12.83 -49.30 -19.24
C ALA A 809 -11.48 -48.99 -19.90
N TRP A 810 -10.43 -48.68 -19.13
CA TRP A 810 -9.09 -48.42 -19.64
C TRP A 810 -8.38 -49.73 -19.98
N ILE A 811 -8.49 -50.76 -19.15
CA ILE A 811 -7.99 -52.11 -19.40
C ILE A 811 -8.77 -52.78 -20.55
N TYR A 812 -10.04 -52.43 -20.74
CA TYR A 812 -10.82 -52.90 -21.88
C TYR A 812 -10.49 -52.17 -23.19
N ALA A 813 -10.09 -50.89 -23.12
CA ALA A 813 -9.84 -50.04 -24.29
C ALA A 813 -8.37 -49.92 -24.70
N LEU A 814 -7.42 -50.24 -23.80
CA LEU A 814 -5.97 -50.34 -24.04
C LEU A 814 -5.58 -51.80 -24.25
#